data_AF-A0A7C4QRF0-F1
#
_entry.id   AF-A0A7C4QRF0-F1
#
_cell.length_a   1.000
_cell.length_b   1.000
_cell.length_c   1.000
_cell.angle_alpha   90.00
_cell.angle_beta   90.00
_cell.angle_gamma   90.00
#
_symmetry.space_group_name_H-M   'P 1'
#
loop_
_entity.id
_entity.type
_entity.pdbx_description
1 polymer ?
#
loop_
_entity_poly.entity_id
_entity_poly.type
_entity_poly.pdbx_seq_one_letter_code
_entity_poly.pdbx_strand_id
1 'polypeptide(L)'
;MSDHVRLPEVFADQPAWGRAGGWLLRQGLGLLARLFYPRIEITLPAPLPATGGVLLVANHPNSVMDLALLGQASRRPVHFFARASLFQIPLLGACLRALGMLPYYRSADGPAQSRLNARMIEAAANFLARGEVVAVFPEGESHDALKVERIHTGAARIALKAAAVGRSALAIVPVGLNYERKEQFRSAVWVRAGEPLVVEAAAEEGPAIRALNRRIEERLREVVIHLSEERWAPFLGDLEVLLPAARNELSDPVRALRQRKRIADAINHFTARAPEETTRLAQAIEALRGRVAAAGLDLRSPVLHHQGWRGLARMCWQTLRLLAGLFPVLLGVLHHVAPYWLTRVIAGEIHRRRRSREALTWLAIGLPLFGGWYAVVWWWIVRLEYVPEAAWAWTLAMPGCGLLAVRQGRRALEAFQLWRHQIVILFNRGRLQDLRAEANAIEARLEEMMRHFRERHPAETPPEKPFPWRWLLGRVIGWGLGLAAALALLVWAATRAEQRSLAELIYPGPDLGLWSANSLAWQLEADEKALGDILKGLEELELTALKVQGEFASGQRSYYSQADDDAVRQLLLAYINYRAALLRLVWKYQQHERIADERLRLRSALCQLAAGSALFDSSLKLVTLFRRPETIRKLNEAEPRWGIPPNLHDTIRRNLAHSANRRMLEKARLDYHRQLPAFASQRLVETPPYPAFHAAIQRAAESGERLLPHLKATDVKVAIKDARDEGDAALYRAKSYVTAWIGDAKIRQPREGQSLITPPQVRRLREMLRPGDILVERRNWFLSNAFLPGFWPHAALYTGSAADLRRMGLDQDPRVRPHWEKFVRHDDAGHPLVIIEAVSEGVIFASLEHSIGGGDAAAVMRPRLPPERIREAIARAFSHAGKPYDFEFDFFSSDKLVCTELVFRAYDGDLDFPLVKVLGRKTMPALELVRKCCLEHGKPAAQLEFVAFIDGDERRGTSAFKDFSAFQKTLDRPGLDWLQ
;
A
#
# COMPACT_ATOMS: atom_id res chain seq x y z
N MET A 1 44.69 1.20 -62.23
CA MET A 1 45.40 1.69 -61.02
C MET A 1 44.35 2.03 -59.97
N SER A 2 44.55 1.52 -58.76
CA SER A 2 43.64 1.54 -57.62
C SER A 2 43.69 2.88 -56.88
N ASP A 3 42.75 3.77 -57.13
CA ASP A 3 42.49 4.89 -56.23
C ASP A 3 41.57 4.42 -55.09
N HIS A 4 42.20 3.94 -54.02
CA HIS A 4 41.54 3.77 -52.74
C HIS A 4 41.04 5.14 -52.25
N VAL A 5 39.74 5.37 -52.38
CA VAL A 5 39.04 6.50 -51.76
C VAL A 5 39.26 6.42 -50.24
N ARG A 6 40.20 7.23 -49.73
CA ARG A 6 40.49 7.33 -48.29
C ARG A 6 39.26 7.91 -47.58
N LEU A 7 38.71 7.15 -46.63
CA LEU A 7 37.76 7.69 -45.65
C LEU A 7 38.44 8.85 -44.90
N PRO A 8 37.71 9.86 -44.42
CA PRO A 8 38.26 10.85 -43.50
C PRO A 8 39.00 10.15 -42.36
N GLU A 9 40.18 10.64 -41.95
CA GLU A 9 41.04 10.04 -40.90
C GLU A 9 40.28 9.61 -39.63
N VAL A 10 39.16 10.29 -39.34
CA VAL A 10 38.22 9.98 -38.24
C VAL A 10 37.68 8.54 -38.25
N PHE A 11 37.70 7.83 -39.39
CA PHE A 11 37.18 6.47 -39.52
C PHE A 11 38.21 5.41 -39.93
N ALA A 12 39.49 5.78 -40.10
CA ALA A 12 40.55 4.86 -40.49
C ALA A 12 40.94 3.88 -39.35
N ASP A 13 40.75 4.31 -38.09
CA ASP A 13 41.11 3.55 -36.88
C ASP A 13 39.88 3.01 -36.14
N GLN A 14 39.05 2.18 -36.78
CA GLN A 14 38.02 1.43 -36.05
C GLN A 14 38.57 0.08 -35.59
N PRO A 15 38.92 -0.09 -34.30
CA PRO A 15 39.44 -1.36 -33.79
C PRO A 15 38.38 -2.47 -33.85
N ALA A 16 38.83 -3.72 -34.00
CA ALA A 16 37.96 -4.89 -34.18
C ALA A 16 36.90 -5.11 -33.07
N TRP A 17 37.11 -4.56 -31.86
CA TRP A 17 36.12 -4.56 -30.77
C TRP A 17 34.89 -3.67 -31.05
N GLY A 18 34.96 -2.75 -32.01
CA GLY A 18 33.87 -1.86 -32.41
C GLY A 18 32.66 -2.55 -33.04
N ARG A 19 32.85 -3.70 -33.71
CA ARG A 19 31.72 -4.46 -34.31
C ARG A 19 30.87 -5.19 -33.28
N ALA A 20 31.50 -5.84 -32.30
CA ALA A 20 30.81 -6.52 -31.21
C ALA A 20 30.17 -5.53 -30.22
N GLY A 21 30.92 -4.49 -29.82
CA GLY A 21 30.39 -3.41 -28.97
C GLY A 21 29.24 -2.66 -29.63
N GLY A 22 29.37 -2.31 -30.91
CA GLY A 22 28.29 -1.69 -31.69
C GLY A 22 27.07 -2.60 -31.84
N TRP A 23 27.26 -3.90 -31.99
CA TRP A 23 26.15 -4.86 -32.01
C TRP A 23 25.42 -4.91 -30.66
N LEU A 24 26.15 -5.01 -29.55
CA LEU A 24 25.56 -4.99 -28.20
C LEU A 24 24.79 -3.69 -27.92
N LEU A 25 25.35 -2.54 -28.29
CA LEU A 25 24.68 -1.25 -28.15
C LEU A 25 23.40 -1.19 -28.98
N ARG A 26 23.39 -1.72 -30.21
CA ARG A 26 22.17 -1.83 -31.03
C ARG A 26 21.11 -2.73 -30.40
N GLN A 27 21.50 -3.87 -29.84
CA GLN A 27 20.57 -4.75 -29.12
C GLN A 27 20.01 -4.07 -27.86
N GLY A 28 20.86 -3.37 -27.10
CA GLY A 28 20.47 -2.59 -25.93
C GLY A 28 19.48 -1.49 -26.26
N LEU A 29 19.74 -0.69 -27.31
CA LEU A 29 18.81 0.32 -27.82
C LEU A 29 17.48 -0.30 -28.27
N GLY A 30 17.54 -1.44 -28.96
CA GLY A 30 16.34 -2.19 -29.35
C GLY A 30 15.51 -2.68 -28.16
N LEU A 31 16.17 -3.17 -27.10
CA LEU A 31 15.53 -3.57 -25.85
C LEU A 31 14.90 -2.38 -25.14
N LEU A 32 15.62 -1.25 -25.02
CA LEU A 32 15.11 -0.01 -24.43
C LEU A 32 13.86 0.48 -25.16
N ALA A 33 13.88 0.48 -26.49
CA ALA A 33 12.72 0.83 -27.30
C ALA A 33 11.53 -0.11 -27.05
N ARG A 34 11.74 -1.43 -26.91
CA ARG A 34 10.67 -2.41 -26.60
C ARG A 34 10.15 -2.32 -25.17
N LEU A 35 11.01 -1.96 -24.22
CA LEU A 35 10.60 -1.73 -22.82
C LEU A 35 9.75 -0.47 -22.72
N PHE A 36 10.16 0.60 -23.40
CA PHE A 36 9.43 1.88 -23.40
C PHE A 36 8.16 1.80 -24.27
N TYR A 37 8.24 1.17 -25.45
CA TYR A 37 7.11 0.92 -26.35
C TYR A 37 6.87 -0.59 -26.50
N PRO A 38 6.02 -1.19 -25.65
CA PRO A 38 5.73 -2.63 -25.71
C PRO A 38 4.94 -3.03 -26.97
N ARG A 39 4.45 -2.05 -27.74
CA ARG A 39 3.73 -2.23 -29.00
C ARG A 39 4.44 -1.44 -30.10
N ILE A 40 5.38 -2.10 -30.76
CA ILE A 40 6.03 -1.60 -31.98
C ILE A 40 5.51 -2.46 -33.14
N GLU A 41 4.93 -1.81 -34.14
CA GLU A 41 4.53 -2.47 -35.37
C GLU A 41 5.25 -1.83 -36.55
N ILE A 42 5.89 -2.66 -37.36
CA ILE A 42 6.64 -2.24 -38.54
C ILE A 42 5.87 -2.75 -39.75
N THR A 43 5.33 -1.85 -40.55
CA THR A 43 4.61 -2.14 -41.79
C THR A 43 5.50 -1.79 -42.97
N LEU A 44 5.86 -2.79 -43.77
CA LEU A 44 6.69 -2.65 -44.95
C LEU A 44 5.87 -3.14 -46.16
N PRO A 45 5.50 -2.27 -47.11
CA PRO A 45 4.80 -2.67 -48.34
C PRO A 45 5.60 -3.69 -49.16
N ALA A 46 6.93 -3.53 -49.17
CA ALA A 46 7.88 -4.49 -49.69
C ALA A 46 9.04 -4.63 -48.69
N PRO A 47 9.71 -5.81 -48.60
CA PRO A 47 10.91 -5.96 -47.80
C PRO A 47 11.96 -4.91 -48.21
N LEU A 48 12.63 -4.31 -47.23
CA LEU A 48 13.77 -3.45 -47.52
C LEU A 48 14.84 -4.25 -48.31
N PRO A 49 15.52 -3.64 -49.30
CA PRO A 49 16.52 -4.34 -50.08
C PRO A 49 17.56 -5.04 -49.20
N ALA A 50 17.70 -6.36 -49.37
CA ALA A 50 18.65 -7.17 -48.60
C ALA A 50 20.10 -6.85 -48.97
N THR A 51 20.33 -6.43 -50.20
CA THR A 51 21.62 -6.04 -50.78
C THR A 51 21.51 -4.69 -51.48
N GLY A 52 22.64 -4.01 -51.67
CA GLY A 52 22.66 -2.67 -52.27
C GLY A 52 22.43 -1.55 -51.25
N GLY A 53 22.74 -0.33 -51.68
CA GLY A 53 22.69 0.87 -50.85
C GLY A 53 21.25 1.27 -50.55
N VAL A 54 20.96 1.56 -49.29
CA VAL A 54 19.62 2.01 -48.87
C VAL A 54 19.75 3.32 -48.10
N LEU A 55 19.14 4.38 -48.61
CA LEU A 55 18.99 5.65 -47.92
C LEU A 55 17.61 5.71 -47.27
N LEU A 56 17.56 5.49 -45.95
CA LEU A 56 16.34 5.68 -45.16
C LEU A 56 16.12 7.18 -44.93
N VAL A 57 14.95 7.69 -45.31
CA VAL A 57 14.57 9.08 -45.06
C VAL A 57 13.37 9.08 -44.13
N ALA A 58 13.54 9.60 -42.91
CA ALA A 58 12.50 9.53 -41.88
C ALA A 58 12.21 10.89 -41.26
N ASN A 59 10.99 11.05 -40.71
CA ASN A 59 10.70 12.14 -39.79
C ASN A 59 11.44 11.93 -38.45
N HIS A 60 11.67 13.00 -37.68
CA HIS A 60 12.49 12.93 -36.45
C HIS A 60 11.76 13.33 -35.14
N PRO A 61 10.66 12.66 -34.78
CA PRO A 61 9.86 13.09 -33.64
C PRO A 61 10.48 12.79 -32.26
N ASN A 62 11.37 11.80 -32.11
CA ASN A 62 11.76 11.28 -30.79
C ASN A 62 13.25 10.87 -30.66
N SER A 63 14.14 11.65 -31.28
CA SER A 63 15.59 11.65 -30.98
C SER A 63 16.17 10.22 -31.00
N VAL A 64 16.81 9.76 -29.92
CA VAL A 64 17.43 8.42 -29.82
C VAL A 64 16.47 7.25 -30.09
N MET A 65 15.17 7.38 -29.76
CA MET A 65 14.21 6.29 -30.01
C MET A 65 13.96 6.09 -31.50
N ASP A 66 14.05 7.15 -32.32
CA ASP A 66 13.90 7.06 -33.77
C ASP A 66 15.00 6.18 -34.37
N LEU A 67 16.24 6.34 -33.89
CA LEU A 67 17.39 5.55 -34.32
C LEU A 67 17.20 4.07 -33.99
N ALA A 68 16.71 3.76 -32.78
CA ALA A 68 16.46 2.40 -32.34
C ALA A 68 15.37 1.71 -33.17
N LEU A 69 14.34 2.45 -33.59
CA LEU A 69 13.27 1.94 -34.43
C LEU A 69 13.71 1.73 -35.88
N LEU A 70 14.45 2.69 -36.45
CA LEU A 70 14.99 2.56 -37.81
C LEU A 70 16.01 1.41 -37.90
N GLY A 71 16.84 1.22 -36.88
CA GLY A 71 17.72 0.06 -36.78
C GLY A 71 16.96 -1.27 -36.76
N GLN A 72 15.84 -1.35 -36.03
CA GLN A 72 14.98 -2.54 -36.01
C GLN A 72 14.24 -2.77 -37.33
N ALA A 73 13.78 -1.70 -37.99
CA ALA A 73 13.11 -1.79 -39.29
C ALA A 73 14.06 -2.24 -40.39
N SER A 74 15.29 -1.69 -40.41
CA SER A 74 16.33 -2.00 -41.38
C SER A 74 16.80 -3.46 -41.32
N ARG A 75 16.90 -4.03 -40.11
CA ARG A 75 17.56 -5.33 -39.81
C ARG A 75 19.05 -5.38 -40.21
N ARG A 76 19.57 -4.34 -40.85
CA ARG A 76 20.98 -4.12 -41.23
C ARG A 76 21.54 -2.95 -40.39
N PRO A 77 22.85 -2.91 -40.11
CA PRO A 77 23.47 -1.75 -39.45
C PRO A 77 23.16 -0.46 -40.22
N VAL A 78 22.73 0.59 -39.51
CA VAL A 78 22.35 1.88 -40.08
C VAL A 78 23.30 2.96 -39.59
N HIS A 79 23.86 3.73 -40.52
CA HIS A 79 24.68 4.91 -40.23
C HIS A 79 23.78 6.14 -40.10
N PHE A 80 23.86 6.83 -38.96
CA PHE A 80 23.05 8.01 -38.64
C PHE A 80 23.93 9.24 -38.49
N PHE A 81 23.35 10.43 -38.69
CA PHE A 81 23.99 11.69 -38.35
C PHE A 81 23.69 12.09 -36.90
N ALA A 82 24.68 12.59 -36.16
CA ALA A 82 24.52 13.14 -34.81
C ALA A 82 25.31 14.44 -34.66
N ARG A 83 24.88 15.32 -33.75
CA ARG A 83 25.54 16.61 -33.49
C ARG A 83 27.02 16.39 -33.11
N ALA A 84 27.92 17.11 -33.78
CA ALA A 84 29.36 16.96 -33.60
C ALA A 84 29.84 17.16 -32.14
N SER A 85 29.21 18.06 -31.37
CA SER A 85 29.55 18.28 -29.97
C SER A 85 29.35 17.04 -29.08
N LEU A 86 28.46 16.11 -29.46
CA LEU A 86 28.24 14.88 -28.70
C LEU A 86 29.41 13.90 -28.81
N PHE A 87 30.21 14.00 -29.89
CA PHE A 87 31.39 13.14 -30.09
C PHE A 87 32.58 13.52 -29.21
N GLN A 88 32.54 14.72 -28.60
CA GLN A 88 33.56 15.23 -27.67
C GLN A 88 33.31 14.76 -26.23
N ILE A 89 32.08 14.31 -25.91
CA ILE A 89 31.73 13.84 -24.56
C ILE A 89 32.37 12.46 -24.33
N PRO A 90 33.17 12.28 -23.25
CA PRO A 90 33.76 10.99 -22.92
C PRO A 90 32.70 9.88 -22.79
N LEU A 91 33.03 8.65 -23.17
CA LEU A 91 32.13 7.49 -23.25
C LEU A 91 31.02 7.61 -24.31
N LEU A 92 30.22 8.69 -24.30
CA LEU A 92 29.17 8.91 -25.31
C LEU A 92 29.75 8.97 -26.72
N GLY A 93 30.84 9.72 -26.93
CA GLY A 93 31.51 9.81 -28.24
C GLY A 93 32.06 8.46 -28.71
N ALA A 94 32.54 7.62 -27.79
CA ALA A 94 32.98 6.26 -28.12
C ALA A 94 31.80 5.37 -28.55
N CYS A 95 30.66 5.45 -27.84
CA CYS A 95 29.43 4.76 -28.23
C CYS A 95 28.90 5.21 -29.59
N LEU A 96 28.88 6.51 -29.88
CA LEU A 96 28.44 7.05 -31.18
C LEU A 96 29.33 6.54 -32.33
N ARG A 97 30.66 6.51 -32.13
CA ARG A 97 31.62 5.95 -33.10
C ARG A 97 31.42 4.43 -33.30
N ALA A 98 31.21 3.68 -32.22
CA ALA A 98 30.93 2.23 -32.28
C ALA A 98 29.58 1.90 -32.95
N LEU A 99 28.60 2.80 -32.86
CA LEU A 99 27.34 2.71 -33.59
C LEU A 99 27.46 3.10 -35.07
N GLY A 100 28.62 3.62 -35.50
CA GLY A 100 28.87 4.03 -36.88
C GLY A 100 28.23 5.38 -37.23
N MET A 101 28.04 6.28 -36.26
CA MET A 101 27.40 7.58 -36.48
C MET A 101 28.36 8.62 -37.06
N LEU A 102 27.83 9.50 -37.92
CA LEU A 102 28.51 10.59 -38.60
C LEU A 102 28.30 11.92 -37.84
N PRO A 103 29.35 12.71 -37.56
CA PRO A 103 29.18 14.03 -36.95
C PRO A 103 28.54 15.02 -37.93
N TYR A 104 27.55 15.78 -37.48
CA TYR A 104 26.88 16.85 -38.22
C TYR A 104 27.07 18.19 -37.50
N TYR A 105 27.35 19.23 -38.29
CA TYR A 105 27.68 20.57 -37.82
C TYR A 105 26.57 21.55 -38.24
N ARG A 106 26.08 22.41 -37.33
CA ARG A 106 25.00 23.36 -37.65
C ARG A 106 25.58 24.56 -38.41
N SER A 107 24.84 25.05 -39.41
CA SER A 107 25.24 26.21 -40.21
C SER A 107 25.47 27.50 -39.39
N ALA A 108 24.86 27.60 -38.20
CA ALA A 108 25.02 28.72 -37.27
C ALA A 108 26.39 28.79 -36.58
N ASP A 109 27.18 27.71 -36.62
CA ASP A 109 28.43 27.60 -35.87
C ASP A 109 29.68 28.00 -36.73
N GLY A 110 29.49 28.54 -37.96
CA GLY A 110 30.52 29.24 -38.75
C GLY A 110 30.84 28.64 -40.16
N PRO A 111 31.48 29.41 -41.07
CA PRO A 111 31.68 29.04 -42.48
C PRO A 111 32.66 27.86 -42.71
N ALA A 112 33.62 27.64 -41.80
CA ALA A 112 34.53 26.49 -41.85
C ALA A 112 33.78 25.14 -41.73
N GLN A 113 32.58 25.14 -41.14
CA GLN A 113 31.78 23.94 -40.91
C GLN A 113 31.05 23.44 -42.16
N SER A 114 30.88 24.31 -43.17
CA SER A 114 30.29 23.93 -44.46
C SER A 114 31.18 22.92 -45.21
N ARG A 115 32.51 23.09 -45.17
CA ARG A 115 33.47 22.14 -45.75
C ARG A 115 33.46 20.79 -45.03
N LEU A 116 33.28 20.81 -43.70
CA LEU A 116 33.17 19.58 -42.91
C LEU A 116 31.87 18.82 -43.22
N ASN A 117 30.74 19.53 -43.33
CA ASN A 117 29.46 18.93 -43.74
C ASN A 117 29.52 18.33 -45.17
N ALA A 118 30.22 18.97 -46.11
CA ALA A 118 30.44 18.44 -47.45
C ALA A 118 31.20 17.10 -47.41
N ARG A 119 32.25 16.99 -46.59
CA ARG A 119 32.99 15.73 -46.37
C ARG A 119 32.12 14.65 -45.73
N MET A 120 31.17 15.01 -44.86
CA MET A 120 30.24 14.03 -44.24
C MET A 120 29.19 13.54 -45.23
N ILE A 121 28.71 14.40 -46.14
CA ILE A 121 27.87 14.01 -47.26
C ILE A 121 28.61 13.01 -48.17
N GLU A 122 29.89 13.26 -48.46
CA GLU A 122 30.74 12.33 -49.23
C GLU A 122 30.95 11.00 -48.52
N ALA A 123 31.21 11.02 -47.21
CA ALA A 123 31.32 9.80 -46.42
C ALA A 123 30.03 8.96 -46.46
N ALA A 124 28.86 9.59 -46.30
CA ALA A 124 27.56 8.93 -46.42
C ALA A 124 27.31 8.37 -47.83
N ALA A 125 27.67 9.11 -48.87
CA ALA A 125 27.57 8.63 -50.24
C ALA A 125 28.45 7.39 -50.50
N ASN A 126 29.66 7.37 -49.93
CA ASN A 126 30.56 6.22 -50.01
C ASN A 126 30.03 4.98 -49.28
N PHE A 127 29.41 5.15 -48.10
CA PHE A 127 28.75 4.03 -47.40
C PHE A 127 27.62 3.45 -48.25
N LEU A 128 26.77 4.30 -48.85
CA LEU A 128 25.72 3.86 -49.77
C LEU A 128 26.29 3.15 -51.01
N ALA A 129 27.37 3.67 -51.59
CA ALA A 129 28.03 3.07 -52.76
C ALA A 129 28.65 1.69 -52.47
N ARG A 130 29.04 1.41 -51.21
CA ARG A 130 29.46 0.09 -50.72
C ARG A 130 28.30 -0.86 -50.44
N GLY A 131 27.08 -0.39 -50.67
CA GLY A 131 25.87 -1.14 -50.41
C GLY A 131 25.46 -1.13 -48.95
N GLU A 132 25.90 -0.19 -48.12
CA GLU A 132 25.51 -0.07 -46.71
C GLU A 132 24.21 0.77 -46.55
N VAL A 133 23.68 0.87 -45.32
CA VAL A 133 22.44 1.61 -45.03
C VAL A 133 22.75 2.91 -44.31
N VAL A 134 22.27 4.03 -44.85
CA VAL A 134 22.38 5.35 -44.23
C VAL A 134 20.98 5.86 -43.92
N ALA A 135 20.80 6.52 -42.78
CA ALA A 135 19.54 7.17 -42.42
C ALA A 135 19.72 8.67 -42.21
N VAL A 136 18.80 9.44 -42.79
CA VAL A 136 18.77 10.90 -42.70
C VAL A 136 17.39 11.36 -42.23
N PHE A 137 17.42 12.36 -41.35
CA PHE A 137 16.26 13.11 -40.88
C PHE A 137 16.27 14.48 -41.57
N PRO A 138 15.55 14.65 -42.69
CA PRO A 138 15.79 15.77 -43.59
C PRO A 138 15.16 17.08 -43.08
N GLU A 139 14.33 17.03 -42.03
CA GLU A 139 13.78 18.19 -41.30
C GLU A 139 14.84 18.93 -40.46
N GLY A 140 15.97 18.28 -40.13
CA GLY A 140 17.11 18.91 -39.44
C GLY A 140 16.93 19.19 -37.93
N GLU A 141 15.69 19.23 -37.43
CA GLU A 141 15.35 19.34 -36.01
C GLU A 141 14.21 18.38 -35.63
N SER A 142 14.16 17.99 -34.35
CA SER A 142 13.03 17.22 -33.80
C SER A 142 11.90 18.15 -33.35
N HIS A 143 10.67 17.92 -33.83
CA HIS A 143 9.48 18.68 -33.42
C HIS A 143 8.25 17.80 -33.18
N ASP A 144 7.21 18.42 -32.62
CA ASP A 144 5.96 17.76 -32.21
C ASP A 144 4.81 18.02 -33.21
N ALA A 145 5.03 18.89 -34.21
CA ALA A 145 4.01 19.27 -35.19
C ALA A 145 3.57 18.07 -36.07
N LEU A 146 2.28 18.03 -36.40
CA LEU A 146 1.69 17.06 -37.34
C LEU A 146 1.90 17.44 -38.81
N LYS A 147 2.70 18.48 -39.07
CA LYS A 147 3.07 18.94 -40.40
C LYS A 147 4.52 18.56 -40.65
N VAL A 148 4.79 17.88 -41.77
CA VAL A 148 6.15 17.68 -42.25
C VAL A 148 6.61 19.02 -42.78
N GLU A 149 7.61 19.61 -42.14
CA GLU A 149 8.16 20.90 -42.55
C GLU A 149 8.98 20.77 -43.84
N ARG A 150 9.42 21.91 -44.37
CA ARG A 150 10.23 21.94 -45.59
C ARG A 150 11.57 21.23 -45.33
N ILE A 151 11.83 20.16 -46.07
CA ILE A 151 13.02 19.34 -45.84
C ILE A 151 14.28 19.94 -46.51
N HIS A 152 15.42 19.80 -45.85
CA HIS A 152 16.72 20.21 -46.37
C HIS A 152 17.23 19.30 -47.50
N THR A 153 18.01 19.87 -48.42
CA THR A 153 18.51 19.17 -49.63
C THR A 153 19.57 18.08 -49.38
N GLY A 154 19.97 17.84 -48.13
CA GLY A 154 21.06 16.93 -47.79
C GLY A 154 20.81 15.48 -48.26
N ALA A 155 19.59 14.97 -48.09
CA ALA A 155 19.24 13.62 -48.52
C ALA A 155 19.35 13.44 -50.05
N ALA A 156 18.85 14.42 -50.82
CA ALA A 156 18.93 14.42 -52.27
C ALA A 156 20.39 14.49 -52.78
N ARG A 157 21.23 15.32 -52.14
CA ARG A 157 22.67 15.41 -52.48
C ARG A 157 23.42 14.11 -52.19
N ILE A 158 23.20 13.50 -51.02
CA ILE A 158 23.80 12.21 -50.65
C ILE A 158 23.41 11.14 -51.69
N ALA A 159 22.14 11.08 -52.07
CA ALA A 159 21.64 10.09 -53.01
C ALA A 159 22.22 10.25 -54.43
N LEU A 160 22.25 11.47 -54.97
CA LEU A 160 22.80 11.74 -56.30
C LEU A 160 24.31 11.46 -56.35
N LYS A 161 25.07 11.87 -55.32
CA LYS A 161 26.50 11.54 -55.21
C LYS A 161 26.75 10.03 -55.13
N ALA A 162 25.96 9.31 -54.34
CA ALA A 162 26.08 7.86 -54.22
C ALA A 162 25.75 7.16 -55.54
N ALA A 163 24.73 7.61 -56.27
CA ALA A 163 24.37 7.08 -57.58
C ALA A 163 25.43 7.38 -58.65
N ALA A 164 26.16 8.50 -58.55
CA ALA A 164 27.25 8.84 -59.45
C ALA A 164 28.53 8.01 -59.23
N VAL A 165 28.77 7.56 -57.99
CA VAL A 165 29.99 6.81 -57.60
C VAL A 165 29.76 5.29 -57.57
N GLY A 166 28.54 4.85 -57.25
CA GLY A 166 28.18 3.44 -57.04
C GLY A 166 27.77 2.70 -58.33
N ARG A 167 28.11 1.41 -58.42
CA ARG A 167 27.69 0.52 -59.52
C ARG A 167 26.36 -0.22 -59.26
N SER A 168 25.76 -0.04 -58.09
CA SER A 168 24.55 -0.75 -57.63
C SER A 168 23.36 0.19 -57.50
N ALA A 169 22.14 -0.31 -57.79
CA ALA A 169 20.90 0.45 -57.62
C ALA A 169 20.75 0.96 -56.17
N LEU A 170 20.64 2.28 -56.02
CA LEU A 170 20.36 2.96 -54.75
C LEU A 170 18.84 3.10 -54.57
N ALA A 171 18.35 2.65 -53.42
CA ALA A 171 16.95 2.84 -53.03
C ALA A 171 16.85 3.91 -51.93
N ILE A 172 16.07 4.97 -52.17
CA ILE A 172 15.63 5.87 -51.11
C ILE A 172 14.32 5.32 -50.57
N VAL A 173 14.25 5.02 -49.27
CA VAL A 173 13.03 4.51 -48.64
C VAL A 173 12.50 5.53 -47.64
N PRO A 174 11.32 6.13 -47.87
CA PRO A 174 10.67 6.99 -46.89
C PRO A 174 10.17 6.14 -45.72
N VAL A 175 10.38 6.58 -44.49
CA VAL A 175 9.94 5.90 -43.27
C VAL A 175 9.23 6.86 -42.34
N GLY A 176 7.95 6.61 -42.07
CA GLY A 176 7.15 7.35 -41.11
C GLY A 176 7.22 6.71 -39.73
N LEU A 177 7.73 7.45 -38.75
CA LEU A 177 7.72 7.13 -37.34
C LEU A 177 6.50 7.79 -36.69
N ASN A 178 5.44 7.01 -36.50
CA ASN A 178 4.16 7.48 -35.98
C ASN A 178 3.98 7.00 -34.53
N TYR A 179 4.10 7.93 -33.58
CA TYR A 179 3.94 7.66 -32.15
C TYR A 179 2.51 7.94 -31.69
N GLU A 180 1.96 7.08 -30.83
CA GLU A 180 0.69 7.38 -30.14
C GLU A 180 0.91 8.54 -29.15
N ARG A 181 1.84 8.35 -28.20
CA ARG A 181 2.34 9.38 -27.27
C ARG A 181 3.81 9.13 -27.01
N LYS A 182 4.69 9.89 -27.67
CA LYS A 182 6.13 9.60 -27.68
C LYS A 182 6.78 9.70 -26.30
N GLU A 183 6.38 10.66 -25.48
CA GLU A 183 6.90 10.89 -24.14
C GLU A 183 6.34 9.92 -23.09
N GLN A 184 5.26 9.20 -23.43
CA GLN A 184 4.57 8.37 -22.46
C GLN A 184 5.13 6.95 -22.45
N PHE A 185 5.68 6.57 -21.29
CA PHE A 185 6.11 5.18 -21.04
C PHE A 185 4.96 4.20 -21.30
N ARG A 186 5.24 3.10 -21.99
CA ARG A 186 4.27 2.09 -22.42
C ARG A 186 3.20 2.60 -23.38
N SER A 187 3.56 3.55 -24.25
CA SER A 187 2.77 3.88 -25.44
C SER A 187 3.11 2.94 -26.60
N ALA A 188 2.60 3.23 -27.80
CA ALA A 188 2.81 2.44 -29.00
C ALA A 188 3.43 3.26 -30.13
N VAL A 189 4.06 2.55 -31.07
CA VAL A 189 4.67 3.12 -32.26
C VAL A 189 4.31 2.30 -33.49
N TRP A 190 3.92 3.00 -34.54
CA TRP A 190 3.73 2.45 -35.87
C TRP A 190 4.81 3.00 -36.80
N VAL A 191 5.71 2.12 -37.24
CA VAL A 191 6.74 2.42 -38.23
C VAL A 191 6.21 1.98 -39.59
N ARG A 192 6.03 2.92 -40.52
CA ARG A 192 5.57 2.63 -41.88
C ARG A 192 6.67 2.98 -42.87
N ALA A 193 7.17 2.01 -43.62
CA ALA A 193 7.95 2.32 -44.82
C ALA A 193 7.01 2.59 -46.00
N GLY A 194 7.40 3.48 -46.88
CA GLY A 194 6.74 3.69 -48.17
C GLY A 194 7.46 2.92 -49.27
N GLU A 195 6.98 3.09 -50.50
CA GLU A 195 7.62 2.47 -51.65
C GLU A 195 9.03 3.04 -51.88
N PRO A 196 10.02 2.20 -52.20
CA PRO A 196 11.36 2.67 -52.55
C PRO A 196 11.37 3.55 -53.80
N LEU A 197 12.01 4.71 -53.71
CA LEU A 197 12.38 5.53 -54.87
C LEU A 197 13.73 5.05 -55.38
N VAL A 198 13.76 4.51 -56.60
CA VAL A 198 15.02 4.22 -57.30
C VAL A 198 15.63 5.53 -57.80
N VAL A 199 16.91 5.73 -57.52
CA VAL A 199 17.66 6.91 -57.96
C VAL A 199 18.52 6.50 -59.15
N GLU A 200 18.26 7.12 -60.29
CA GLU A 200 19.11 6.99 -61.48
C GLU A 200 20.31 7.94 -61.37
N ALA A 201 21.41 7.56 -62.02
CA ALA A 201 22.61 8.40 -62.07
C ALA A 201 22.30 9.70 -62.85
N ALA A 202 22.35 10.83 -62.15
CA ALA A 202 22.18 12.16 -62.73
C ALA A 202 23.23 13.11 -62.14
N ALA A 203 23.60 14.14 -62.89
CA ALA A 203 24.54 15.16 -62.42
C ALA A 203 24.01 15.86 -61.16
N GLU A 204 24.89 16.19 -60.21
CA GLU A 204 24.57 16.93 -58.97
C GLU A 204 24.29 18.42 -59.27
N GLU A 205 23.28 18.68 -60.11
CA GLU A 205 22.88 20.02 -60.52
C GLU A 205 21.67 20.52 -59.72
N GLY A 206 21.56 21.84 -59.59
CA GLY A 206 20.49 22.51 -58.82
C GLY A 206 19.07 22.03 -59.16
N PRO A 207 18.68 21.88 -60.45
CA PRO A 207 17.35 21.38 -60.83
C PRO A 207 17.09 19.93 -60.40
N ALA A 208 18.06 19.02 -60.60
CA ALA A 208 17.95 17.61 -60.25
C ALA A 208 17.81 17.42 -58.73
N ILE A 209 18.60 18.15 -57.93
CA ILE A 209 18.50 18.15 -56.47
C ILE A 209 17.10 18.60 -56.02
N ARG A 210 16.57 19.69 -56.59
CA ARG A 210 15.23 20.21 -56.23
C ARG A 210 14.11 19.24 -56.59
N ALA A 211 14.19 18.61 -57.77
CA ALA A 211 13.20 17.63 -58.21
C ALA A 211 13.20 16.38 -57.32
N LEU A 212 14.38 15.83 -57.02
CA LEU A 212 14.49 14.68 -56.11
C LEU A 212 14.06 15.02 -54.69
N ASN A 213 14.44 16.19 -54.17
CA ASN A 213 14.03 16.63 -52.83
C ASN A 213 12.50 16.74 -52.72
N ARG A 214 11.82 17.24 -53.76
CA ARG A 214 10.35 17.32 -53.79
C ARG A 214 9.71 15.93 -53.77
N ARG A 215 10.21 14.99 -54.58
CA ARG A 215 9.74 13.59 -54.59
C ARG A 215 9.93 12.91 -53.24
N ILE A 216 11.07 13.15 -52.58
CA ILE A 216 11.35 12.65 -51.23
C ILE A 216 10.34 13.23 -50.22
N GLU A 217 10.09 14.53 -50.28
CA GLU A 217 9.13 15.22 -49.40
C GLU A 217 7.69 14.69 -49.58
N GLU A 218 7.25 14.51 -50.82
CA GLU A 218 5.94 13.94 -51.15
C GLU A 218 5.80 12.51 -50.61
N ARG A 219 6.78 11.64 -50.87
CA ARG A 219 6.78 10.26 -50.37
C ARG A 219 6.89 10.17 -48.84
N LEU A 220 7.54 11.13 -48.18
CA LEU A 220 7.60 11.18 -46.72
C LEU A 220 6.23 11.54 -46.11
N ARG A 221 5.47 12.45 -46.74
CA ARG A 221 4.10 12.79 -46.30
C ARG A 221 3.13 11.60 -46.38
N GLU A 222 3.34 10.70 -47.33
CA GLU A 222 2.52 9.48 -47.49
C GLU A 222 2.66 8.50 -46.32
N VAL A 223 3.78 8.51 -45.58
CA VAL A 223 4.06 7.54 -44.52
C VAL A 223 3.90 8.10 -43.10
N VAL A 224 3.89 9.43 -42.97
CA VAL A 224 3.67 10.15 -41.70
C VAL A 224 2.19 10.54 -41.56
N ILE A 225 1.71 10.68 -40.32
CA ILE A 225 0.44 11.37 -40.02
C ILE A 225 0.63 12.86 -40.30
N HIS A 226 0.30 13.29 -41.53
CA HIS A 226 0.55 14.63 -42.03
C HIS A 226 -0.75 15.44 -42.16
N LEU A 227 -0.74 16.68 -41.67
CA LEU A 227 -1.75 17.70 -41.98
C LEU A 227 -1.11 18.84 -42.80
N SER A 228 -1.71 19.18 -43.94
CA SER A 228 -1.21 20.25 -44.82
C SER A 228 -1.32 21.63 -44.16
N GLU A 229 -2.38 21.83 -43.36
CA GLU A 229 -2.62 23.03 -42.58
C GLU A 229 -2.78 22.67 -41.09
N GLU A 230 -1.99 23.32 -40.23
CA GLU A 230 -1.92 22.97 -38.81
C GLU A 230 -3.18 23.31 -38.02
N ARG A 231 -4.00 24.26 -38.52
CA ARG A 231 -5.28 24.65 -37.90
C ARG A 231 -6.27 23.48 -37.73
N TRP A 232 -6.12 22.40 -38.52
CA TRP A 232 -6.99 21.23 -38.43
C TRP A 232 -6.58 20.23 -37.34
N ALA A 233 -5.41 20.39 -36.71
CA ALA A 233 -4.90 19.48 -35.70
C ALA A 233 -5.88 19.22 -34.52
N PRO A 234 -6.62 20.21 -33.97
CA PRO A 234 -7.59 19.98 -32.89
C PRO A 234 -8.73 19.05 -33.28
N PHE A 235 -9.15 19.04 -34.55
CA PHE A 235 -10.27 18.22 -35.04
C PHE A 235 -9.92 16.75 -35.17
N LEU A 236 -8.64 16.42 -35.32
CA LEU A 236 -8.19 15.04 -35.47
C LEU A 236 -8.64 14.18 -34.27
N GLY A 237 -8.56 14.73 -33.06
CA GLY A 237 -9.00 14.06 -31.83
C GLY A 237 -10.52 13.92 -31.67
N ASP A 238 -11.30 14.78 -32.31
CA ASP A 238 -12.77 14.72 -32.29
C ASP A 238 -13.29 13.72 -33.32
N LEU A 239 -12.70 13.72 -34.52
CA LEU A 239 -13.07 12.81 -35.60
C LEU A 239 -12.77 11.34 -35.26
N GLU A 240 -11.72 11.07 -34.48
CA GLU A 240 -11.44 9.74 -33.91
C GLU A 240 -12.59 9.21 -33.05
N VAL A 241 -13.37 10.11 -32.45
CA VAL A 241 -14.47 9.78 -31.54
C VAL A 241 -15.80 9.77 -32.27
N LEU A 242 -16.04 10.71 -33.20
CA LEU A 242 -17.30 10.82 -33.93
C LEU A 242 -17.43 9.74 -35.02
N LEU A 243 -16.34 9.23 -35.58
CA LEU A 243 -16.40 8.15 -36.59
C LEU A 243 -16.58 6.77 -35.93
N PRO A 244 -17.67 6.01 -36.22
CA PRO A 244 -17.90 4.67 -35.65
C PRO A 244 -16.77 3.67 -35.94
N ALA A 245 -16.27 3.65 -37.18
CA ALA A 245 -15.16 2.80 -37.58
C ALA A 245 -13.88 3.12 -36.76
N ALA A 246 -13.64 4.39 -36.46
CA ALA A 246 -12.49 4.80 -35.65
C ALA A 246 -12.63 4.41 -34.18
N ARG A 247 -13.84 4.57 -33.60
CA ARG A 247 -14.13 4.18 -32.21
C ARG A 247 -13.85 2.70 -31.94
N ASN A 248 -14.21 1.81 -32.86
CA ASN A 248 -14.01 0.37 -32.69
C ASN A 248 -12.53 -0.03 -32.67
N GLU A 249 -11.65 0.76 -33.29
CA GLU A 249 -10.22 0.48 -33.37
C GLU A 249 -9.40 1.08 -32.22
N LEU A 250 -9.96 1.96 -31.39
CA LEU A 250 -9.28 2.61 -30.24
C LEU A 250 -8.72 1.62 -29.20
N SER A 251 -9.16 0.35 -29.22
CA SER A 251 -8.68 -0.67 -28.30
C SER A 251 -7.27 -1.20 -28.62
N ASP A 252 -6.83 -1.07 -29.88
CA ASP A 252 -5.46 -1.39 -30.32
C ASP A 252 -4.75 -0.08 -30.73
N PRO A 253 -3.73 0.36 -29.97
CA PRO A 253 -3.03 1.62 -30.23
C PRO A 253 -2.46 1.75 -31.65
N VAL A 254 -2.04 0.64 -32.27
CA VAL A 254 -1.48 0.70 -33.63
C VAL A 254 -2.58 0.86 -34.68
N ARG A 255 -3.73 0.18 -34.50
CA ARG A 255 -4.88 0.36 -35.39
C ARG A 255 -5.41 1.79 -35.28
N ALA A 256 -5.50 2.32 -34.07
CA ALA A 256 -5.82 3.72 -33.83
C ALA A 256 -4.88 4.68 -34.58
N LEU A 257 -3.56 4.43 -34.60
CA LEU A 257 -2.61 5.23 -35.38
C LEU A 257 -2.84 5.17 -36.90
N ARG A 258 -3.15 3.99 -37.43
CA ARG A 258 -3.50 3.83 -38.86
C ARG A 258 -4.75 4.61 -39.21
N GLN A 259 -5.78 4.48 -38.37
CA GLN A 259 -7.01 5.21 -38.57
C GLN A 259 -6.81 6.72 -38.44
N ARG A 260 -6.02 7.17 -37.46
CA ARG A 260 -5.64 8.58 -37.31
C ARG A 260 -4.97 9.12 -38.56
N LYS A 261 -4.06 8.36 -39.18
CA LYS A 261 -3.48 8.71 -40.47
C LYS A 261 -4.55 8.84 -41.56
N ARG A 262 -5.46 7.88 -41.68
CA ARG A 262 -6.53 7.93 -42.69
C ARG A 262 -7.43 9.14 -42.52
N ILE A 263 -7.74 9.52 -41.27
CA ILE A 263 -8.50 10.74 -40.97
C ILE A 263 -7.70 11.97 -41.40
N ALA A 264 -6.40 12.04 -41.10
CA ALA A 264 -5.55 13.15 -41.55
C ALA A 264 -5.47 13.25 -43.09
N ASP A 265 -5.31 12.13 -43.79
CA ASP A 265 -5.33 12.07 -45.25
C ASP A 265 -6.69 12.51 -45.82
N ALA A 266 -7.80 12.12 -45.17
CA ALA A 266 -9.15 12.56 -45.55
C ALA A 266 -9.37 14.07 -45.32
N ILE A 267 -8.87 14.62 -44.19
CA ILE A 267 -8.90 16.06 -43.94
C ILE A 267 -8.20 16.79 -45.09
N ASN A 268 -6.96 16.40 -45.41
CA ASN A 268 -6.20 17.03 -46.50
C ASN A 268 -6.92 16.92 -47.86
N HIS A 269 -7.61 15.81 -48.11
CA HIS A 269 -8.39 15.59 -49.33
C HIS A 269 -9.58 16.55 -49.45
N PHE A 270 -10.39 16.65 -48.39
CA PHE A 270 -11.61 17.46 -48.40
C PHE A 270 -11.33 18.95 -48.24
N THR A 271 -10.29 19.35 -47.51
CA THR A 271 -9.87 20.76 -47.46
C THR A 271 -9.42 21.27 -48.83
N ALA A 272 -8.74 20.42 -49.61
CA ALA A 272 -8.28 20.77 -50.95
C ALA A 272 -9.41 20.81 -52.01
N ARG A 273 -10.44 19.95 -51.87
CA ARG A 273 -11.51 19.79 -52.88
C ARG A 273 -12.82 20.48 -52.54
N ALA A 274 -13.15 20.59 -51.25
CA ALA A 274 -14.43 21.10 -50.75
C ALA A 274 -14.21 21.94 -49.47
N PRO A 275 -13.48 23.08 -49.55
CA PRO A 275 -13.08 23.87 -48.38
C PRO A 275 -14.27 24.45 -47.61
N GLU A 276 -15.33 24.88 -48.31
CA GLU A 276 -16.53 25.45 -47.69
C GLU A 276 -17.33 24.43 -46.88
N GLU A 277 -17.50 23.22 -47.43
CA GLU A 277 -18.20 22.12 -46.74
C GLU A 277 -17.40 21.66 -45.52
N THR A 278 -16.08 21.55 -45.66
CA THR A 278 -15.18 21.18 -44.56
C THR A 278 -15.22 22.21 -43.42
N THR A 279 -15.25 23.50 -43.75
CA THR A 279 -15.34 24.59 -42.76
C THR A 279 -16.68 24.59 -42.02
N ARG A 280 -17.80 24.36 -42.73
CA ARG A 280 -19.13 24.24 -42.12
C ARG A 280 -19.20 23.07 -41.13
N LEU A 281 -18.65 21.92 -41.52
CA LEU A 281 -18.63 20.75 -40.65
C LEU A 281 -17.75 20.97 -39.41
N ALA A 282 -16.62 21.65 -39.57
CA ALA A 282 -15.75 22.03 -38.46
C ALA A 282 -16.46 22.94 -37.45
N GLN A 283 -17.20 23.95 -37.92
CA GLN A 283 -18.01 24.81 -37.06
C GLN A 283 -19.10 24.03 -36.30
N ALA A 284 -19.75 23.06 -36.96
CA ALA A 284 -20.73 22.19 -36.31
C ALA A 284 -20.10 21.33 -35.20
N ILE A 285 -18.90 20.78 -35.45
CA ILE A 285 -18.15 20.00 -34.45
C ILE A 285 -17.73 20.89 -33.27
N GLU A 286 -17.27 22.11 -33.52
CA GLU A 286 -16.91 23.08 -32.47
C GLU A 286 -18.13 23.46 -31.62
N ALA A 287 -19.28 23.72 -32.26
CA ALA A 287 -20.53 24.02 -31.56
C ALA A 287 -20.95 22.85 -30.67
N LEU A 288 -20.93 21.61 -31.19
CA LEU A 288 -21.20 20.41 -30.39
C LEU A 288 -20.23 20.28 -29.22
N ARG A 289 -18.92 20.46 -29.45
CA ARG A 289 -17.89 20.40 -28.40
C ARG A 289 -18.19 21.39 -27.28
N GLY A 290 -18.55 22.63 -27.61
CA GLY A 290 -18.93 23.66 -26.64
C GLY A 290 -20.15 23.28 -25.81
N ARG A 291 -21.20 22.73 -26.43
CA ARG A 291 -22.42 22.31 -25.73
C ARG A 291 -22.20 21.08 -24.84
N VAL A 292 -21.39 20.12 -25.29
CA VAL A 292 -20.99 18.94 -24.50
C VAL A 292 -20.17 19.35 -23.28
N ALA A 293 -19.19 20.25 -23.46
CA ALA A 293 -18.39 20.79 -22.36
C ALA A 293 -19.25 21.57 -21.35
N ALA A 294 -20.21 22.37 -21.81
CA ALA A 294 -21.15 23.09 -20.95
C ALA A 294 -22.07 22.17 -20.13
N ALA A 295 -22.25 20.91 -20.56
CA ALA A 295 -22.95 19.88 -19.80
C ALA A 295 -22.02 19.13 -18.82
N GLY A 296 -20.75 19.53 -18.66
CA GLY A 296 -19.77 18.86 -17.81
C GLY A 296 -19.23 17.53 -18.37
N LEU A 297 -19.56 17.24 -19.63
CA LEU A 297 -19.17 16.04 -20.37
C LEU A 297 -17.98 16.32 -21.31
N ASP A 298 -17.45 15.27 -21.91
CA ASP A 298 -16.43 15.30 -22.97
C ASP A 298 -17.00 14.55 -24.18
N LEU A 299 -16.65 14.91 -25.41
CA LEU A 299 -17.02 14.18 -26.63
C LEU A 299 -16.63 12.70 -26.55
N ARG A 300 -15.52 12.41 -25.86
CA ARG A 300 -15.03 11.05 -25.57
C ARG A 300 -15.91 10.28 -24.59
N SER A 301 -16.90 10.92 -23.96
CA SER A 301 -17.71 10.32 -22.93
C SER A 301 -18.55 9.17 -23.51
N PRO A 302 -18.36 7.93 -23.02
CA PRO A 302 -19.11 6.74 -23.44
C PRO A 302 -20.62 6.85 -23.23
N VAL A 303 -21.07 7.76 -22.37
CA VAL A 303 -22.50 8.05 -22.16
C VAL A 303 -23.16 8.71 -23.37
N LEU A 304 -22.40 9.36 -24.26
CA LEU A 304 -22.92 9.89 -25.52
C LEU A 304 -23.17 8.75 -26.52
N HIS A 305 -22.42 7.65 -26.41
CA HIS A 305 -22.33 6.61 -27.43
C HIS A 305 -22.94 5.25 -27.02
N HIS A 306 -23.16 5.00 -25.73
CA HIS A 306 -23.69 3.73 -25.21
C HIS A 306 -25.05 3.91 -24.51
N GLN A 307 -25.97 2.98 -24.76
CA GLN A 307 -27.33 2.98 -24.19
C GLN A 307 -27.56 1.78 -23.24
N GLY A 308 -28.42 1.99 -22.23
CA GLY A 308 -29.02 0.94 -21.41
C GLY A 308 -28.03 0.02 -20.68
N TRP A 309 -28.38 -1.27 -20.58
CA TRP A 309 -27.65 -2.27 -19.81
C TRP A 309 -26.20 -2.49 -20.29
N ARG A 310 -25.89 -2.22 -21.57
CA ARG A 310 -24.53 -2.37 -22.11
C ARG A 310 -23.55 -1.36 -21.50
N GLY A 311 -24.02 -0.13 -21.23
CA GLY A 311 -23.23 0.88 -20.51
C GLY A 311 -22.97 0.49 -19.06
N LEU A 312 -24.01 -0.02 -18.38
CA LEU A 312 -23.91 -0.50 -17.01
C LEU A 312 -22.96 -1.71 -16.89
N ALA A 313 -23.11 -2.71 -17.76
CA ALA A 313 -22.26 -3.90 -17.78
C ALA A 313 -20.78 -3.55 -18.00
N ARG A 314 -20.49 -2.60 -18.91
CA ARG A 314 -19.13 -2.11 -19.13
C ARG A 314 -18.56 -1.43 -17.87
N MET A 315 -19.38 -0.64 -17.18
CA MET A 315 -18.98 0.04 -15.94
C MET A 315 -18.70 -0.97 -14.82
N CYS A 316 -19.62 -1.92 -14.58
CA CYS A 316 -19.44 -2.99 -13.60
C CYS A 316 -18.18 -3.82 -13.89
N TRP A 317 -17.96 -4.19 -15.15
CA TRP A 317 -16.77 -4.93 -15.56
C TRP A 317 -15.47 -4.16 -15.33
N GLN A 318 -15.45 -2.86 -15.61
CA GLN A 318 -14.28 -2.02 -15.33
C GLN A 318 -14.01 -1.90 -13.83
N THR A 319 -15.04 -1.70 -13.01
CA THR A 319 -14.91 -1.65 -11.54
C THR A 319 -14.41 -2.98 -10.98
N LEU A 320 -14.98 -4.11 -11.42
CA LEU A 320 -14.54 -5.44 -11.00
C LEU A 320 -13.06 -5.69 -11.37
N ARG A 321 -12.64 -5.27 -12.56
CA ARG A 321 -11.23 -5.36 -12.99
C ARG A 321 -10.29 -4.46 -12.19
N LEU A 322 -10.76 -3.32 -11.68
CA LEU A 322 -9.97 -2.46 -10.80
C LEU A 322 -9.81 -3.10 -9.42
N LEU A 323 -10.90 -3.66 -8.86
CA LEU A 323 -10.90 -4.34 -7.57
C LEU A 323 -10.02 -5.60 -7.57
N ALA A 324 -10.08 -6.41 -8.63
CA ALA A 324 -9.29 -7.65 -8.74
C ALA A 324 -7.76 -7.44 -8.71
N GLY A 325 -7.28 -6.20 -8.93
CA GLY A 325 -5.86 -5.85 -8.90
C GLY A 325 -5.49 -4.81 -7.84
N LEU A 326 -6.38 -4.48 -6.91
CA LEU A 326 -6.21 -3.33 -6.01
C LEU A 326 -4.95 -3.45 -5.15
N PHE A 327 -4.72 -4.60 -4.54
CA PHE A 327 -3.59 -4.82 -3.63
C PHE A 327 -2.21 -4.64 -4.30
N PRO A 328 -1.85 -5.36 -5.39
CA PRO A 328 -0.56 -5.15 -6.05
C PRO A 328 -0.43 -3.76 -6.68
N VAL A 329 -1.54 -3.14 -7.11
CA VAL A 329 -1.54 -1.76 -7.60
C VAL A 329 -1.21 -0.79 -6.46
N LEU A 330 -1.81 -0.94 -5.29
CA LEU A 330 -1.56 -0.08 -4.15
C LEU A 330 -0.09 -0.17 -3.71
N LEU A 331 0.46 -1.38 -3.59
CA LEU A 331 1.88 -1.59 -3.33
C LEU A 331 2.77 -0.94 -4.40
N GLY A 332 2.40 -1.12 -5.68
CA GLY A 332 3.09 -0.50 -6.80
C GLY A 332 3.07 1.03 -6.75
N VAL A 333 1.94 1.64 -6.40
CA VAL A 333 1.79 3.09 -6.24
C VAL A 333 2.62 3.57 -5.05
N LEU A 334 2.41 2.99 -3.86
CA LEU A 334 3.10 3.39 -2.64
C LEU A 334 4.62 3.30 -2.78
N HIS A 335 5.13 2.22 -3.38
CA HIS A 335 6.57 2.06 -3.56
C HIS A 335 7.16 3.01 -4.60
N HIS A 336 6.45 3.33 -5.69
CA HIS A 336 7.01 4.12 -6.80
C HIS A 336 6.59 5.59 -6.84
N VAL A 337 5.68 6.04 -5.97
CA VAL A 337 5.16 7.42 -6.00
C VAL A 337 6.29 8.44 -5.84
N ALA A 338 7.23 8.20 -4.93
CA ALA A 338 8.35 9.08 -4.67
C ALA A 338 9.31 9.21 -5.88
N PRO A 339 9.92 8.13 -6.40
CA PRO A 339 10.81 8.24 -7.56
C PRO A 339 10.07 8.71 -8.82
N TYR A 340 8.80 8.36 -8.99
CA TYR A 340 7.97 8.84 -10.09
C TYR A 340 7.74 10.35 -10.04
N TRP A 341 7.33 10.87 -8.87
CA TRP A 341 7.10 12.29 -8.66
C TRP A 341 8.39 13.09 -8.86
N LEU A 342 9.51 12.63 -8.29
CA LEU A 342 10.80 13.29 -8.44
C LEU A 342 11.26 13.33 -9.90
N THR A 343 11.14 12.21 -10.62
CA THR A 343 11.43 12.15 -12.06
C THR A 343 10.56 13.16 -12.82
N ARG A 344 9.26 13.25 -12.49
CA ARG A 344 8.33 14.17 -13.13
C ARG A 344 8.67 15.64 -12.89
N VAL A 345 9.09 16.00 -11.68
CA VAL A 345 9.50 17.38 -11.35
C VAL A 345 10.79 17.76 -12.10
N ILE A 346 11.83 16.92 -12.00
CA ILE A 346 13.13 17.21 -12.60
C ILE A 346 13.06 17.18 -14.13
N ALA A 347 12.45 16.15 -14.72
CA ALA A 347 12.27 16.08 -16.16
C ALA A 347 11.37 17.21 -16.66
N GLY A 348 10.31 17.55 -15.93
CA GLY A 348 9.41 18.65 -16.28
C GLY A 348 10.13 20.00 -16.39
N GLU A 349 11.03 20.29 -15.45
CA GLU A 349 11.83 21.52 -15.47
C GLU A 349 12.77 21.59 -16.67
N ILE A 350 13.44 20.49 -17.01
CA ILE A 350 14.35 20.43 -18.16
C ILE A 350 13.58 20.60 -19.48
N HIS A 351 12.39 20.00 -19.59
CA HIS A 351 11.55 20.13 -20.78
C HIS A 351 10.97 21.53 -20.96
N ARG A 352 10.71 22.30 -19.89
CA ARG A 352 10.28 23.70 -20.02
C ARG A 352 11.29 24.58 -20.77
N ARG A 353 12.56 24.22 -20.73
CA ARG A 353 13.67 24.95 -21.38
C ARG A 353 13.99 24.44 -22.79
N ARG A 354 13.30 23.40 -23.28
CA ARG A 354 13.54 22.77 -24.59
C ARG A 354 12.28 22.81 -25.45
N ARG A 355 12.48 22.81 -26.77
CA ARG A 355 11.40 22.88 -27.77
C ARG A 355 10.68 21.54 -28.02
N SER A 356 11.29 20.42 -27.63
CA SER A 356 10.78 19.06 -27.84
C SER A 356 10.72 18.26 -26.53
N ARG A 357 9.71 17.40 -26.40
CA ARG A 357 9.60 16.43 -25.31
C ARG A 357 10.10 15.06 -25.75
N GLU A 358 11.29 14.68 -25.29
CA GLU A 358 11.98 13.46 -25.72
C GLU A 358 11.88 12.36 -24.66
N ALA A 359 11.62 11.12 -25.08
CA ALA A 359 11.59 9.96 -24.18
C ALA A 359 12.94 9.74 -23.45
N LEU A 360 14.05 10.15 -24.06
CA LEU A 360 15.39 10.01 -23.51
C LEU A 360 15.56 10.78 -22.19
N THR A 361 15.01 11.99 -22.07
CA THR A 361 15.11 12.80 -20.85
C THR A 361 14.50 12.07 -19.66
N TRP A 362 13.34 11.43 -19.87
CA TRP A 362 12.66 10.64 -18.85
C TRP A 362 13.46 9.40 -18.45
N LEU A 363 14.09 8.73 -19.41
CA LEU A 363 14.93 7.56 -19.13
C LEU A 363 16.22 7.93 -18.42
N ALA A 364 16.91 8.99 -18.87
CA ALA A 364 18.19 9.43 -18.31
C ALA A 364 18.07 9.87 -16.85
N ILE A 365 16.94 10.46 -16.46
CA ILE A 365 16.65 10.89 -15.09
C ILE A 365 16.01 9.75 -14.29
N GLY A 366 15.05 9.05 -14.88
CA GLY A 366 14.26 8.03 -14.22
C GLY A 366 15.08 6.78 -13.86
N LEU A 367 15.93 6.27 -14.75
CA LEU A 367 16.70 5.05 -14.47
C LEU A 367 17.61 5.19 -13.23
N PRO A 368 18.44 6.24 -13.09
CA PRO A 368 19.24 6.45 -11.89
C PRO A 368 18.40 6.67 -10.62
N LEU A 369 17.32 7.46 -10.70
CA LEU A 369 16.48 7.74 -9.54
C LEU A 369 15.76 6.50 -9.03
N PHE A 370 15.20 5.68 -9.94
CA PHE A 370 14.57 4.42 -9.57
C PHE A 370 15.61 3.42 -9.06
N GLY A 371 16.77 3.30 -9.71
CA GLY A 371 17.85 2.44 -9.22
C GLY A 371 18.33 2.80 -7.82
N GLY A 372 18.56 4.09 -7.57
CA GLY A 372 18.93 4.62 -6.25
C GLY A 372 17.83 4.41 -5.21
N TRP A 373 16.57 4.64 -5.56
CA TRP A 373 15.43 4.38 -4.69
C TRP A 373 15.33 2.91 -4.28
N TYR A 374 15.49 1.99 -5.24
CA TYR A 374 15.50 0.56 -4.97
C TYR A 374 16.67 0.16 -4.06
N ALA A 375 17.85 0.75 -4.23
CA ALA A 375 18.98 0.52 -3.35
C ALA A 375 18.73 1.02 -1.91
N VAL A 376 18.13 2.21 -1.76
CA VAL A 376 17.75 2.78 -0.45
C VAL A 376 16.72 1.91 0.25
N VAL A 377 15.65 1.51 -0.45
CA VAL A 377 14.61 0.65 0.14
C VAL A 377 15.17 -0.73 0.48
N TRP A 378 16.00 -1.31 -0.39
CA TRP A 378 16.68 -2.58 -0.12
C TRP A 378 17.56 -2.48 1.14
N TRP A 379 18.39 -1.43 1.24
CA TRP A 379 19.24 -1.18 2.41
C TRP A 379 18.41 -1.02 3.69
N TRP A 380 17.29 -0.29 3.61
CA TRP A 380 16.39 -0.08 4.75
C TRP A 380 15.71 -1.37 5.21
N ILE A 381 15.23 -2.21 4.29
CA ILE A 381 14.66 -3.53 4.60
C ILE A 381 15.70 -4.44 5.27
N VAL A 382 16.92 -4.48 4.74
CA VAL A 382 18.02 -5.27 5.33
C VAL A 382 18.35 -4.80 6.74
N ARG A 383 18.33 -3.48 6.99
CA ARG A 383 18.61 -2.87 8.30
C ARG A 383 17.52 -3.10 9.34
N LEU A 384 16.26 -3.04 8.95
CA LEU A 384 15.13 -3.20 9.87
C LEU A 384 14.88 -4.65 10.25
N GLU A 385 15.12 -5.60 9.35
CA GLU A 385 14.68 -6.97 9.55
C GLU A 385 15.79 -8.04 9.55
N TYR A 386 17.08 -7.75 9.39
CA TYR A 386 18.17 -8.77 9.34
C TYR A 386 17.90 -9.95 8.37
N VAL A 387 17.10 -9.73 7.32
CA VAL A 387 16.61 -10.79 6.43
C VAL A 387 16.81 -10.36 4.96
N PRO A 388 18.01 -10.58 4.38
CA PRO A 388 18.34 -10.17 3.00
C PRO A 388 17.39 -10.75 1.93
N GLU A 389 16.81 -11.90 2.20
CA GLU A 389 15.94 -12.61 1.26
C GLU A 389 14.59 -11.89 1.07
N ALA A 390 14.07 -11.24 2.12
CA ALA A 390 12.88 -10.40 2.04
C ALA A 390 13.13 -9.14 1.19
N ALA A 391 14.32 -8.54 1.31
CA ALA A 391 14.72 -7.41 0.50
C ALA A 391 14.80 -7.80 -0.99
N TRP A 392 15.38 -8.97 -1.30
CA TRP A 392 15.40 -9.48 -2.68
C TRP A 392 14.01 -9.77 -3.24
N ALA A 393 13.14 -10.41 -2.44
CA ALA A 393 11.77 -10.67 -2.84
C ALA A 393 11.00 -9.38 -3.16
N TRP A 394 11.16 -8.37 -2.31
CA TRP A 394 10.56 -7.06 -2.51
C TRP A 394 11.09 -6.40 -3.80
N THR A 395 12.41 -6.35 -3.96
CA THR A 395 13.08 -5.81 -5.16
C THR A 395 12.65 -6.50 -6.45
N LEU A 396 12.39 -7.81 -6.42
CA LEU A 396 11.94 -8.57 -7.59
C LEU A 396 10.44 -8.41 -7.87
N ALA A 397 9.60 -8.27 -6.84
CA ALA A 397 8.16 -8.14 -6.99
C ALA A 397 7.72 -6.73 -7.43
N MET A 398 8.37 -5.69 -6.88
CA MET A 398 7.94 -4.31 -7.08
C MET A 398 7.90 -3.84 -8.55
N PRO A 399 8.83 -4.20 -9.45
CA PRO A 399 8.73 -3.82 -10.86
C PRO A 399 7.43 -4.31 -11.51
N GLY A 400 6.99 -5.53 -11.17
CA GLY A 400 5.72 -6.08 -11.63
C GLY A 400 4.52 -5.29 -11.09
N CYS A 401 4.52 -4.99 -9.79
CA CYS A 401 3.50 -4.17 -9.14
C CYS A 401 3.44 -2.75 -9.73
N GLY A 402 4.59 -2.11 -9.99
CA GLY A 402 4.69 -0.80 -10.63
C GLY A 402 4.12 -0.80 -12.06
N LEU A 403 4.41 -1.83 -12.86
CA LEU A 403 3.84 -1.98 -14.20
C LEU A 403 2.32 -2.19 -14.16
N LEU A 404 1.81 -2.95 -13.18
CA LEU A 404 0.37 -3.10 -12.96
C LEU A 404 -0.25 -1.78 -12.52
N ALA A 405 0.41 -1.03 -11.64
CA ALA A 405 -0.04 0.28 -11.17
C ALA A 405 -0.19 1.28 -12.32
N VAL A 406 0.81 1.39 -13.21
CA VAL A 406 0.72 2.25 -14.39
C VAL A 406 -0.43 1.82 -15.31
N ARG A 407 -0.63 0.51 -15.49
CA ARG A 407 -1.69 -0.02 -16.36
C ARG A 407 -3.09 0.18 -15.78
N GLN A 408 -3.28 -0.07 -14.49
CA GLN A 408 -4.56 0.05 -13.79
C GLN A 408 -4.89 1.50 -13.46
N GLY A 409 -3.89 2.35 -13.16
CA GLY A 409 -4.08 3.78 -12.93
C GLY A 409 -4.72 4.49 -14.13
N ARG A 410 -4.32 4.15 -15.37
CA ARG A 410 -4.98 4.65 -16.59
C ARG A 410 -6.47 4.28 -16.62
N ARG A 411 -6.78 3.02 -16.32
CA ARG A 411 -8.16 2.51 -16.26
C ARG A 411 -8.96 3.12 -15.12
N ALA A 412 -8.31 3.41 -13.99
CA ALA A 412 -8.94 4.03 -12.83
C ALA A 412 -9.36 5.46 -13.15
N LEU A 413 -8.51 6.23 -13.86
CA LEU A 413 -8.86 7.56 -14.35
C LEU A 413 -10.04 7.51 -15.34
N GLU A 414 -10.01 6.58 -16.30
CA GLU A 414 -11.12 6.37 -17.23
C GLU A 414 -12.42 5.99 -16.50
N ALA A 415 -12.36 5.06 -15.55
CA ALA A 415 -13.50 4.63 -14.75
C ALA A 415 -14.03 5.78 -13.88
N PHE A 416 -13.16 6.56 -13.25
CA PHE A 416 -13.56 7.72 -12.46
C PHE A 416 -14.27 8.77 -13.32
N GLN A 417 -13.73 9.06 -14.51
CA GLN A 417 -14.39 9.95 -15.47
C GLN A 417 -15.76 9.42 -15.89
N LEU A 418 -15.88 8.11 -16.12
CA LEU A 418 -17.16 7.44 -16.42
C LEU A 418 -18.19 7.60 -15.32
N TRP A 419 -17.78 7.33 -14.07
CA TRP A 419 -18.63 7.50 -12.90
C TRP A 419 -19.09 8.96 -12.76
N ARG A 420 -18.16 9.91 -12.91
CA ARG A 420 -18.47 11.35 -12.88
C ARG A 420 -19.50 11.72 -13.95
N HIS A 421 -19.30 11.27 -15.20
CA HIS A 421 -20.23 11.54 -16.31
C HIS A 421 -21.61 10.92 -16.07
N GLN A 422 -21.69 9.72 -15.49
CA GLN A 422 -22.98 9.10 -15.16
C GLN A 422 -23.72 9.84 -14.04
N ILE A 423 -23.01 10.31 -13.02
CA ILE A 423 -23.60 11.12 -11.95
C ILE A 423 -24.20 12.42 -12.52
N VAL A 424 -23.46 13.13 -13.38
CA VAL A 424 -23.94 14.36 -14.03
C VAL A 424 -25.21 14.13 -14.86
N ILE A 425 -25.33 12.96 -15.49
CA ILE A 425 -26.45 12.59 -16.36
C ILE A 425 -27.70 12.15 -15.60
N LEU A 426 -27.54 11.57 -14.41
CA LEU A 426 -28.69 11.24 -13.55
C LEU A 426 -29.57 12.47 -13.30
N PHE A 427 -28.99 13.66 -13.29
CA PHE A 427 -29.68 14.92 -13.06
C PHE A 427 -30.10 15.70 -14.33
N ASN A 428 -29.75 15.25 -15.55
CA ASN A 428 -29.94 16.03 -16.80
C ASN A 428 -30.31 15.16 -18.03
N ARG A 429 -31.29 14.26 -17.91
CA ARG A 429 -31.63 13.28 -18.96
C ARG A 429 -32.11 13.89 -20.30
N GLY A 430 -32.90 14.95 -20.29
CA GLY A 430 -33.42 15.58 -21.52
C GLY A 430 -32.30 16.19 -22.37
N ARG A 431 -31.43 16.99 -21.75
CA ARG A 431 -30.28 17.62 -22.40
C ARG A 431 -29.30 16.61 -23.03
N LEU A 432 -29.19 15.40 -22.47
CA LEU A 432 -28.38 14.33 -23.05
C LEU A 432 -28.99 13.76 -24.34
N GLN A 433 -30.32 13.67 -24.44
CA GLN A 433 -30.98 13.19 -25.65
C GLN A 433 -30.74 14.16 -26.81
N ASP A 434 -30.82 15.46 -26.56
CA ASP A 434 -30.55 16.51 -27.55
C ASP A 434 -29.10 16.43 -28.06
N LEU A 435 -28.13 16.35 -27.14
CA LEU A 435 -26.70 16.23 -27.49
C LEU A 435 -26.40 14.97 -28.29
N ARG A 436 -27.10 13.86 -28.01
CA ARG A 436 -26.98 12.61 -28.76
C ARG A 436 -27.56 12.73 -30.17
N ALA A 437 -28.72 13.37 -30.32
CA ALA A 437 -29.32 13.59 -31.62
C ALA A 437 -28.41 14.44 -32.51
N GLU A 438 -27.86 15.53 -31.94
CA GLU A 438 -26.92 16.42 -32.62
C GLU A 438 -25.62 15.69 -33.01
N ALA A 439 -25.05 14.89 -32.10
CA ALA A 439 -23.89 14.06 -32.39
C ALA A 439 -24.17 13.06 -33.52
N ASN A 440 -25.26 12.29 -33.45
CA ASN A 440 -25.63 11.30 -34.46
C ASN A 440 -25.81 11.91 -35.86
N ALA A 441 -26.34 13.13 -35.96
CA ALA A 441 -26.47 13.84 -37.23
C ALA A 441 -25.09 14.15 -37.86
N ILE A 442 -24.14 14.61 -37.04
CA ILE A 442 -22.76 14.86 -37.47
C ILE A 442 -22.06 13.54 -37.84
N GLU A 443 -22.25 12.47 -37.06
CA GLU A 443 -21.68 11.14 -37.34
C GLU A 443 -22.15 10.61 -38.70
N ALA A 444 -23.44 10.72 -39.01
CA ALA A 444 -24.01 10.26 -40.28
C ALA A 444 -23.36 10.98 -41.48
N ARG A 445 -23.18 12.31 -41.38
CA ARG A 445 -22.53 13.10 -42.44
C ARG A 445 -21.05 12.75 -42.60
N LEU A 446 -20.33 12.58 -41.49
CA LEU A 446 -18.93 12.17 -41.48
C LEU A 446 -18.74 10.78 -42.11
N GLU A 447 -19.65 9.84 -41.83
CA GLU A 447 -19.58 8.50 -42.37
C GLU A 447 -19.85 8.44 -43.88
N GLU A 448 -20.74 9.29 -44.38
CA GLU A 448 -20.95 9.50 -45.82
C GLU A 448 -19.68 10.01 -46.50
N MET A 449 -19.05 11.08 -45.97
CA MET A 449 -17.78 11.60 -46.49
C MET A 449 -16.67 10.55 -46.46
N MET A 450 -16.54 9.81 -45.35
CA MET A 450 -15.55 8.75 -45.22
C MET A 450 -15.82 7.55 -46.13
N ARG A 451 -17.07 7.30 -46.54
CA ARG A 451 -17.40 6.27 -47.52
C ARG A 451 -16.86 6.66 -48.90
N HIS A 452 -17.13 7.89 -49.34
CA HIS A 452 -16.57 8.43 -50.60
C HIS A 452 -15.05 8.50 -50.62
N PHE A 453 -14.43 8.81 -49.48
CA PHE A 453 -12.97 8.77 -49.37
C PHE A 453 -12.42 7.34 -49.52
N ARG A 454 -13.06 6.35 -48.89
CA ARG A 454 -12.67 4.93 -48.92
C ARG A 454 -12.77 4.30 -50.30
N GLU A 455 -13.78 4.66 -51.08
CA GLU A 455 -13.94 4.19 -52.47
C GLU A 455 -12.75 4.57 -53.34
N ARG A 456 -12.14 5.74 -53.09
CA ARG A 456 -10.97 6.23 -53.84
C ARG A 456 -9.64 5.86 -53.21
N HIS A 457 -9.62 5.55 -51.91
CA HIS A 457 -8.42 5.22 -51.13
C HIS A 457 -8.70 3.98 -50.23
N PRO A 458 -8.67 2.77 -50.81
CA PRO A 458 -8.96 1.54 -50.08
C PRO A 458 -7.99 1.35 -48.91
N ALA A 459 -8.47 0.68 -47.86
CA ALA A 459 -7.67 0.40 -46.67
C ALA A 459 -6.62 -0.67 -46.98
N GLU A 460 -5.40 -0.50 -46.47
CA GLU A 460 -4.44 -1.60 -46.41
C GLU A 460 -4.95 -2.69 -45.46
N THR A 461 -5.00 -3.94 -45.93
CA THR A 461 -5.35 -5.09 -45.09
C THR A 461 -4.24 -5.30 -44.05
N PRO A 462 -4.57 -5.33 -42.74
CA PRO A 462 -3.58 -5.61 -41.73
C PRO A 462 -3.04 -7.04 -41.90
N PRO A 463 -1.74 -7.28 -41.67
CA PRO A 463 -1.22 -8.64 -41.66
C PRO A 463 -1.93 -9.46 -40.56
N GLU A 464 -2.43 -10.65 -40.91
CA GLU A 464 -2.99 -11.58 -39.93
C GLU A 464 -1.91 -11.95 -38.91
N LYS A 465 -2.17 -11.67 -37.62
CA LYS A 465 -1.29 -12.09 -36.54
C LYS A 465 -1.80 -13.42 -35.99
N PRO A 466 -0.95 -14.47 -35.91
CA PRO A 466 -1.34 -15.71 -35.27
C PRO A 466 -1.70 -15.46 -33.80
N PHE A 467 -2.72 -16.18 -33.32
CA PHE A 467 -3.21 -16.09 -31.94
C PHE A 467 -2.07 -16.39 -30.94
N PRO A 468 -1.76 -15.49 -29.98
CA PRO A 468 -0.50 -15.50 -29.26
C PRO A 468 -0.57 -16.41 -28.03
N TRP A 469 -0.86 -17.70 -28.22
CA TRP A 469 -0.99 -18.67 -27.13
C TRP A 469 0.28 -18.75 -26.27
N ARG A 470 1.47 -18.65 -26.89
CA ARG A 470 2.77 -18.61 -26.20
C ARG A 470 2.90 -17.44 -25.22
N TRP A 471 2.27 -16.31 -25.54
CA TRP A 471 2.30 -15.10 -24.71
C TRP A 471 1.28 -15.16 -23.56
N LEU A 472 0.16 -15.83 -23.77
CA LEU A 472 -0.80 -16.14 -22.72
C LEU A 472 -0.22 -17.15 -21.72
N LEU A 473 0.45 -18.19 -22.24
CA LEU A 473 1.12 -19.23 -21.45
C LEU A 473 2.25 -18.64 -20.59
N GLY A 474 3.12 -17.81 -21.19
CA GLY A 474 4.18 -17.11 -20.45
C GLY A 474 3.66 -16.18 -19.35
N ARG A 475 2.47 -15.58 -19.54
CA ARG A 475 1.80 -14.83 -18.48
C ARG A 475 1.32 -15.75 -17.36
N VAL A 476 0.58 -16.81 -17.67
CA VAL A 476 0.06 -17.75 -16.66
C VAL A 476 1.20 -18.36 -15.85
N ILE A 477 2.29 -18.77 -16.51
CA ILE A 477 3.49 -19.28 -15.85
C ILE A 477 4.14 -18.21 -14.97
N GLY A 478 4.28 -16.96 -15.45
CA GLY A 478 4.83 -15.86 -14.66
C GLY A 478 4.00 -15.50 -13.42
N TRP A 479 2.67 -15.51 -13.54
CA TRP A 479 1.76 -15.33 -12.40
C TRP A 479 1.86 -16.49 -11.41
N GLY A 480 1.96 -17.73 -11.92
CA GLY A 480 2.14 -18.93 -11.10
C GLY A 480 3.46 -18.92 -10.32
N LEU A 481 4.57 -18.57 -10.97
CA LEU A 481 5.88 -18.46 -10.33
C LEU A 481 5.93 -17.32 -9.28
N GLY A 482 5.31 -16.17 -9.58
CA GLY A 482 5.21 -15.07 -8.63
C GLY A 482 4.37 -15.42 -7.40
N LEU A 483 3.24 -16.11 -7.58
CA LEU A 483 2.41 -16.59 -6.49
C LEU A 483 3.12 -17.66 -5.65
N ALA A 484 3.82 -18.60 -6.28
CA ALA A 484 4.61 -19.62 -5.59
C ALA A 484 5.77 -19.01 -4.79
N ALA A 485 6.46 -18.01 -5.33
CA ALA A 485 7.52 -17.29 -4.62
C ALA A 485 6.96 -16.50 -3.42
N ALA A 486 5.81 -15.84 -3.57
CA ALA A 486 5.14 -15.16 -2.48
C ALA A 486 4.67 -16.13 -1.38
N LEU A 487 4.11 -17.29 -1.77
CA LEU A 487 3.74 -18.35 -0.83
C LEU A 487 4.96 -18.92 -0.11
N ALA A 488 6.05 -19.17 -0.84
CA ALA A 488 7.30 -19.66 -0.27
C ALA A 488 7.90 -18.64 0.71
N LEU A 489 7.84 -17.33 0.41
CA LEU A 489 8.26 -16.28 1.33
C LEU A 489 7.36 -16.16 2.55
N LEU A 490 6.04 -16.31 2.40
CA LEU A 490 5.11 -16.29 3.53
C LEU A 490 5.33 -17.50 4.44
N VAL A 491 5.49 -18.69 3.86
CA VAL A 491 5.83 -19.91 4.61
C VAL A 491 7.18 -19.76 5.29
N TRP A 492 8.18 -19.24 4.59
CA TRP A 492 9.51 -19.05 5.16
C TRP A 492 9.55 -17.96 6.25
N ALA A 493 8.88 -16.83 6.06
CA ALA A 493 8.74 -15.78 7.06
C ALA A 493 7.98 -16.27 8.30
N ALA A 494 6.91 -17.05 8.12
CA ALA A 494 6.20 -17.71 9.20
C ALA A 494 7.12 -18.67 9.98
N THR A 495 7.90 -19.51 9.29
CA THR A 495 8.84 -20.43 9.94
C THR A 495 10.01 -19.72 10.64
N ARG A 496 10.42 -18.52 10.21
CA ARG A 496 11.49 -17.73 10.84
C ARG A 496 11.00 -16.84 11.98
N ALA A 497 9.75 -16.36 11.92
CA ALA A 497 9.10 -15.69 13.05
C ALA A 497 9.00 -16.62 14.26
N GLU A 498 8.74 -17.92 14.00
CA GLU A 498 8.78 -19.00 14.99
C GLU A 498 10.17 -19.22 15.62
N GLN A 499 11.26 -18.89 14.91
CA GLN A 499 12.63 -18.98 15.44
C GLN A 499 13.03 -17.76 16.27
N ARG A 500 12.40 -16.60 16.09
CA ARG A 500 12.71 -15.37 16.86
C ARG A 500 12.18 -15.39 18.29
N SER A 501 11.13 -16.17 18.58
CA SER A 501 10.61 -16.34 19.95
C SER A 501 11.54 -17.13 20.88
N LEU A 502 12.69 -17.61 20.38
CA LEU A 502 13.69 -18.33 21.17
C LEU A 502 14.65 -17.40 21.93
N ALA A 503 14.62 -16.08 21.72
CA ALA A 503 15.65 -15.16 22.21
C ALA A 503 15.74 -15.02 23.76
N GLU A 504 14.72 -15.42 24.52
CA GLU A 504 14.69 -15.21 25.99
C GLU A 504 15.45 -16.27 26.82
N LEU A 505 16.03 -17.31 26.19
CA LEU A 505 16.78 -18.38 26.89
C LEU A 505 18.21 -18.63 26.37
N ILE A 506 18.75 -17.76 25.50
CA ILE A 506 20.05 -17.96 24.81
C ILE A 506 21.18 -17.08 25.40
N TYR A 507 21.01 -16.51 26.60
CA TYR A 507 22.16 -15.95 27.31
C TYR A 507 22.83 -17.05 28.12
N PRO A 508 24.11 -17.38 27.88
CA PRO A 508 24.81 -18.35 28.70
C PRO A 508 24.73 -17.92 30.17
N GLY A 509 24.38 -18.86 31.05
CA GLY A 509 24.42 -18.65 32.51
C GLY A 509 25.81 -18.21 33.00
N PRO A 510 25.94 -17.77 34.26
CA PRO A 510 27.25 -17.44 34.83
C PRO A 510 28.21 -18.63 34.74
N ASP A 511 29.50 -18.35 34.53
CA ASP A 511 30.53 -19.40 34.58
C ASP A 511 30.82 -19.78 36.03
N LEU A 512 30.16 -20.87 36.48
CA LEU A 512 30.27 -21.35 37.85
C LEU A 512 31.63 -21.97 38.17
N GLY A 513 32.46 -22.28 37.16
CA GLY A 513 33.83 -22.76 37.37
C GLY A 513 34.76 -21.69 37.95
N LEU A 514 34.39 -20.41 37.86
CA LEU A 514 35.15 -19.28 38.40
C LEU A 514 34.81 -18.98 39.88
N TRP A 515 33.82 -19.65 40.45
CA TRP A 515 33.35 -19.38 41.82
C TRP A 515 34.17 -20.20 42.82
N SER A 516 34.42 -19.65 44.01
CA SER A 516 35.05 -20.43 45.07
C SER A 516 34.06 -21.48 45.60
N ALA A 517 34.58 -22.64 46.04
CA ALA A 517 33.72 -23.70 46.58
C ALA A 517 32.82 -23.21 47.72
N ASN A 518 33.32 -22.31 48.58
CA ASN A 518 32.57 -21.73 49.68
C ASN A 518 31.45 -20.79 49.21
N SER A 519 31.70 -19.92 48.22
CA SER A 519 30.66 -19.01 47.73
C SER A 519 29.58 -19.76 46.96
N LEU A 520 29.96 -20.78 46.21
CA LEU A 520 29.03 -21.65 45.49
C LEU A 520 28.19 -22.51 46.44
N ALA A 521 28.80 -23.07 47.50
CA ALA A 521 28.09 -23.84 48.52
C ALA A 521 27.02 -23.00 49.25
N TRP A 522 27.38 -21.79 49.68
CA TRP A 522 26.46 -20.87 50.35
C TRP A 522 25.30 -20.45 49.42
N GLN A 523 25.61 -20.11 48.17
CA GLN A 523 24.59 -19.75 47.18
C GLN A 523 23.65 -20.93 46.87
N LEU A 524 24.19 -22.15 46.75
CA LEU A 524 23.41 -23.37 46.58
C LEU A 524 22.48 -23.63 47.75
N GLU A 525 22.92 -23.49 49.00
CA GLU A 525 22.04 -23.69 50.16
C GLU A 525 20.85 -22.72 50.16
N ALA A 526 21.09 -21.45 49.83
CA ALA A 526 20.03 -20.45 49.71
C ALA A 526 19.06 -20.77 48.56
N ASP A 527 19.58 -21.15 47.40
CA ASP A 527 18.77 -21.48 46.22
C ASP A 527 18.00 -22.80 46.40
N GLU A 528 18.58 -23.80 47.07
CA GLU A 528 17.93 -25.08 47.39
C GLU A 528 16.75 -24.88 48.35
N LYS A 529 16.93 -24.02 49.37
CA LYS A 529 15.83 -23.63 50.27
C LYS A 529 14.74 -22.89 49.51
N ALA A 530 15.10 -21.90 48.70
CA ALA A 530 14.15 -21.13 47.91
C ALA A 530 13.38 -22.02 46.92
N LEU A 531 14.05 -22.99 46.28
CA LEU A 531 13.40 -23.95 45.40
C LEU A 531 12.40 -24.82 46.18
N GLY A 532 12.74 -25.28 47.38
CA GLY A 532 11.79 -25.99 48.26
C GLY A 532 10.52 -25.18 48.55
N ASP A 533 10.66 -23.91 48.90
CA ASP A 533 9.53 -23.01 49.15
C ASP A 533 8.69 -22.75 47.89
N ILE A 534 9.34 -22.61 46.73
CA ILE A 534 8.67 -22.45 45.42
C ILE A 534 7.85 -23.70 45.07
N LEU A 535 8.40 -24.90 45.28
CA LEU A 535 7.71 -26.16 44.98
C LEU A 535 6.43 -26.30 45.80
N LYS A 536 6.48 -25.99 47.10
CA LYS A 536 5.31 -25.99 47.98
C LYS A 536 4.28 -24.94 47.55
N GLY A 537 4.73 -23.72 47.26
CA GLY A 537 3.85 -22.65 46.80
C GLY A 537 3.14 -22.96 45.47
N LEU A 538 3.81 -23.67 44.55
CA LEU A 538 3.20 -24.12 43.31
C LEU A 538 2.10 -25.17 43.53
N GLU A 539 2.27 -26.08 44.49
CA GLU A 539 1.25 -27.06 44.86
C GLU A 539 0.00 -26.38 45.46
N GLU A 540 0.19 -25.41 46.36
CA GLU A 540 -0.91 -24.60 46.94
C GLU A 540 -1.64 -23.77 45.86
N LEU A 541 -0.88 -23.21 44.93
CA LEU A 541 -1.41 -22.44 43.81
C LEU A 541 -2.23 -23.31 42.86
N GLU A 542 -1.78 -24.53 42.55
CA GLU A 542 -2.49 -25.50 41.72
C GLU A 542 -3.85 -25.87 42.35
N LEU A 543 -3.87 -26.16 43.65
CA LEU A 543 -5.11 -26.47 44.38
C LEU A 543 -6.10 -25.31 44.34
N THR A 544 -5.62 -24.08 44.55
CA THR A 544 -6.45 -22.88 44.51
C THR A 544 -6.99 -22.63 43.10
N ALA A 545 -6.13 -22.79 42.08
CA ALA A 545 -6.50 -22.65 40.68
C ALA A 545 -7.58 -23.67 40.25
N LEU A 546 -7.46 -24.93 40.68
CA LEU A 546 -8.47 -25.97 40.44
C LEU A 546 -9.81 -25.66 41.09
N LYS A 547 -9.79 -25.15 42.33
CA LYS A 547 -11.02 -24.71 43.02
C LYS A 547 -11.73 -23.60 42.24
N VAL A 548 -10.99 -22.55 41.88
CA VAL A 548 -11.55 -21.41 41.11
C VAL A 548 -12.06 -21.85 39.75
N GLN A 549 -11.35 -22.74 39.06
CA GLN A 549 -11.79 -23.33 37.78
C GLN A 549 -13.12 -24.09 37.93
N GLY A 550 -13.28 -24.86 39.02
CA GLY A 550 -14.53 -25.53 39.36
C GLY A 550 -15.70 -24.57 39.63
N GLU A 551 -15.44 -23.46 40.32
CA GLU A 551 -16.44 -22.41 40.63
C GLU A 551 -16.92 -21.67 39.35
N PHE A 552 -16.02 -21.42 38.40
CA PHE A 552 -16.42 -20.92 37.07
C PHE A 552 -17.18 -21.98 36.26
N ALA A 553 -16.84 -23.26 36.41
CA ALA A 553 -17.51 -24.34 35.71
C ALA A 553 -18.95 -24.56 36.21
N SER A 554 -19.20 -24.35 37.50
CA SER A 554 -20.51 -24.46 38.15
C SER A 554 -21.38 -23.19 38.03
N GLY A 555 -20.82 -22.09 37.49
CA GLY A 555 -21.52 -20.81 37.36
C GLY A 555 -21.58 -19.98 38.64
N GLN A 556 -20.88 -20.39 39.70
CA GLN A 556 -20.77 -19.63 40.95
C GLN A 556 -19.94 -18.35 40.80
N ARG A 557 -19.07 -18.29 39.78
CA ARG A 557 -18.28 -17.12 39.41
C ARG A 557 -18.54 -16.64 37.99
N SER A 558 -18.29 -15.36 37.76
CA SER A 558 -18.57 -14.66 36.52
C SER A 558 -17.35 -13.86 36.05
N TYR A 559 -16.92 -14.05 34.80
CA TYR A 559 -15.79 -13.29 34.22
C TYR A 559 -16.05 -11.78 34.10
N TYR A 560 -17.29 -11.34 34.32
CA TYR A 560 -17.70 -9.94 34.22
C TYR A 560 -17.59 -9.18 35.54
N SER A 561 -17.55 -9.89 36.67
CA SER A 561 -17.45 -9.32 38.01
C SER A 561 -16.03 -8.82 38.27
N GLN A 562 -15.92 -7.60 38.79
CA GLN A 562 -14.62 -7.03 39.19
C GLN A 562 -13.90 -7.87 40.25
N ALA A 563 -14.65 -8.47 41.19
CA ALA A 563 -14.07 -9.28 42.27
C ALA A 563 -13.48 -10.61 41.75
N ASP A 564 -14.13 -11.24 40.78
CA ASP A 564 -13.66 -12.48 40.17
C ASP A 564 -12.45 -12.23 39.26
N ASP A 565 -12.45 -11.09 38.56
CA ASP A 565 -11.31 -10.63 37.76
C ASP A 565 -10.04 -10.46 38.61
N ASP A 566 -10.14 -9.77 39.75
CA ASP A 566 -9.01 -9.56 40.66
C ASP A 566 -8.49 -10.87 41.28
N ALA A 567 -9.37 -11.84 41.56
CA ALA A 567 -8.96 -13.15 42.05
C ALA A 567 -8.14 -13.95 41.01
N VAL A 568 -8.54 -13.92 39.73
CA VAL A 568 -7.78 -14.55 38.64
C VAL A 568 -6.42 -13.86 38.47
N ARG A 569 -6.36 -12.52 38.55
CA ARG A 569 -5.10 -11.78 38.47
C ARG A 569 -4.13 -12.17 39.59
N GLN A 570 -4.60 -12.29 40.83
CA GLN A 570 -3.75 -12.68 41.95
C GLN A 570 -3.11 -14.06 41.74
N LEU A 571 -3.89 -15.03 41.25
CA LEU A 571 -3.37 -16.37 40.93
C LEU A 571 -2.33 -16.31 39.80
N LEU A 572 -2.59 -15.51 38.77
CA LEU A 572 -1.69 -15.37 37.64
C LEU A 572 -0.37 -14.68 38.04
N LEU A 573 -0.42 -13.69 38.93
CA LEU A 573 0.75 -13.02 39.48
C LEU A 573 1.62 -13.97 40.32
N ALA A 574 1.00 -14.76 41.19
CA ALA A 574 1.70 -15.78 41.95
C ALA A 574 2.41 -16.77 41.00
N TYR A 575 1.71 -17.25 39.96
CA TYR A 575 2.29 -18.14 38.96
C TYR A 575 3.48 -17.50 38.22
N ILE A 576 3.36 -16.26 37.74
CA ILE A 576 4.43 -15.56 37.02
C ILE A 576 5.66 -15.39 37.90
N ASN A 577 5.48 -15.05 39.18
CA ASN A 577 6.58 -14.89 40.12
C ASN A 577 7.33 -16.20 40.35
N TYR A 578 6.62 -17.32 40.55
CA TYR A 578 7.25 -18.64 40.65
C TYR A 578 7.94 -19.04 39.35
N ARG A 579 7.29 -18.83 38.20
CA ARG A 579 7.85 -19.09 36.88
C ARG A 579 9.17 -18.35 36.67
N ALA A 580 9.21 -17.05 36.99
CA ALA A 580 10.41 -16.23 36.85
C ALA A 580 11.53 -16.69 37.79
N ALA A 581 11.20 -17.10 39.02
CA ALA A 581 12.16 -17.67 39.95
C ALA A 581 12.77 -18.98 39.43
N LEU A 582 11.93 -19.89 38.92
CA LEU A 582 12.39 -21.16 38.33
C LEU A 582 13.28 -20.95 37.10
N LEU A 583 12.90 -20.05 36.18
CA LEU A 583 13.71 -19.70 35.02
C LEU A 583 15.10 -19.16 35.43
N ARG A 584 15.17 -18.34 36.47
CA ARG A 584 16.45 -17.83 37.01
C ARG A 584 17.33 -18.96 37.56
N LEU A 585 16.76 -19.94 38.24
CA LEU A 585 17.51 -21.11 38.74
C LEU A 585 18.04 -21.99 37.59
N VAL A 586 17.19 -22.24 36.58
CA VAL A 586 17.58 -22.98 35.37
C VAL A 586 18.73 -22.29 34.63
N TRP A 587 18.65 -20.97 34.48
CA TRP A 587 19.69 -20.16 33.86
C TRP A 587 20.98 -20.15 34.68
N LYS A 588 20.89 -19.93 36.01
CA LYS A 588 22.04 -19.84 36.92
C LYS A 588 22.91 -21.10 36.88
N TYR A 589 22.28 -22.27 36.91
CA TYR A 589 22.98 -23.57 36.97
C TYR A 589 23.17 -24.25 35.61
N GLN A 590 22.96 -23.54 34.50
CA GLN A 590 23.09 -24.08 33.15
C GLN A 590 24.49 -24.60 32.82
N GLN A 591 25.53 -24.03 33.42
CA GLN A 591 26.93 -24.41 33.21
C GLN A 591 27.52 -25.21 34.37
N HIS A 592 26.70 -25.97 35.10
CA HIS A 592 27.16 -26.73 36.26
C HIS A 592 28.30 -27.72 35.93
N GLU A 593 28.40 -28.20 34.69
CA GLU A 593 29.47 -29.10 34.24
C GLU A 593 30.89 -28.52 34.43
N ARG A 594 31.04 -27.18 34.50
CA ARG A 594 32.33 -26.50 34.71
C ARG A 594 32.82 -26.51 36.16
N ILE A 595 31.99 -26.97 37.11
CA ILE A 595 32.34 -27.03 38.53
C ILE A 595 33.31 -28.21 38.77
N ALA A 596 34.46 -27.93 39.37
CA ALA A 596 35.49 -28.93 39.66
C ALA A 596 35.10 -29.87 40.82
N ASP A 597 34.47 -29.34 41.86
CA ASP A 597 33.99 -30.14 42.99
C ASP A 597 32.78 -31.00 42.57
N GLU A 598 32.94 -32.32 42.70
CA GLU A 598 31.93 -33.28 42.24
C GLU A 598 30.59 -33.14 42.98
N ARG A 599 30.62 -32.91 44.30
CA ARG A 599 29.40 -32.81 45.11
C ARG A 599 28.66 -31.51 44.80
N LEU A 600 29.37 -30.39 44.65
CA LEU A 600 28.77 -29.11 44.26
C LEU A 600 28.21 -29.16 42.83
N ARG A 601 28.93 -29.81 41.91
CA ARG A 601 28.45 -30.05 40.54
C ARG A 601 27.13 -30.82 40.52
N LEU A 602 27.04 -31.91 41.27
CA LEU A 602 25.83 -32.74 41.35
C LEU A 602 24.67 -32.02 42.04
N ARG A 603 24.93 -31.23 43.10
CA ARG A 603 23.92 -30.35 43.72
C ARG A 603 23.38 -29.32 42.74
N SER A 604 24.25 -28.65 41.99
CA SER A 604 23.85 -27.69 40.95
C SER A 604 23.04 -28.36 39.84
N ALA A 605 23.45 -29.56 39.38
CA ALA A 605 22.72 -30.32 38.37
C ALA A 605 21.31 -30.69 38.85
N LEU A 606 21.19 -31.20 40.08
CA LEU A 606 19.90 -31.60 40.66
C LEU A 606 18.98 -30.39 40.89
N CYS A 607 19.52 -29.26 41.36
CA CYS A 607 18.78 -28.01 41.53
C CYS A 607 18.26 -27.48 40.18
N GLN A 608 19.12 -27.44 39.15
CA GLN A 608 18.73 -27.03 37.80
C GLN A 608 17.61 -27.91 37.24
N LEU A 609 17.76 -29.22 37.37
CA LEU A 609 16.84 -30.20 36.84
C LEU A 609 15.47 -30.14 37.55
N ALA A 610 15.47 -30.02 38.88
CA ALA A 610 14.24 -29.89 39.65
C ALA A 610 13.51 -28.58 39.31
N ALA A 611 14.22 -27.46 39.20
CA ALA A 611 13.63 -26.19 38.79
C ALA A 611 13.04 -26.25 37.37
N GLY A 612 13.77 -26.85 36.42
CA GLY A 612 13.30 -27.04 35.05
C GLY A 612 12.08 -27.98 34.96
N SER A 613 12.06 -29.03 35.77
CA SER A 613 10.95 -29.99 35.83
C SER A 613 9.69 -29.35 36.43
N ALA A 614 9.82 -28.61 37.53
CA ALA A 614 8.71 -27.87 38.13
C ALA A 614 8.16 -26.78 37.20
N LEU A 615 9.04 -26.10 36.45
CA LEU A 615 8.66 -25.12 35.43
C LEU A 615 7.84 -25.80 34.32
N PHE A 616 8.31 -26.94 33.83
CA PHE A 616 7.62 -27.71 32.80
C PHE A 616 6.24 -28.20 33.28
N ASP A 617 6.19 -28.83 34.47
CA ASP A 617 4.97 -29.39 35.06
C ASP A 617 3.89 -28.31 35.25
N SER A 618 4.23 -27.23 35.96
CA SER A 618 3.30 -26.12 36.22
C SER A 618 2.83 -25.43 34.95
N SER A 619 3.72 -25.26 33.96
CA SER A 619 3.36 -24.72 32.63
C SER A 619 2.38 -25.62 31.88
N LEU A 620 2.64 -26.93 31.90
CA LEU A 620 1.84 -27.92 31.20
C LEU A 620 0.44 -28.01 31.82
N LYS A 621 0.36 -28.01 33.15
CA LYS A 621 -0.91 -27.97 33.90
C LYS A 621 -1.69 -26.69 33.61
N LEU A 622 -1.06 -25.52 33.66
CA LEU A 622 -1.73 -24.25 33.35
C LEU A 622 -2.40 -24.29 31.97
N VAL A 623 -1.67 -24.71 30.92
CA VAL A 623 -2.19 -24.74 29.55
C VAL A 623 -3.24 -25.82 29.33
N THR A 624 -3.18 -26.91 30.10
CA THR A 624 -4.07 -28.07 29.89
C THR A 624 -5.30 -28.07 30.80
N LEU A 625 -5.28 -27.40 31.94
CA LEU A 625 -6.42 -27.26 32.85
C LEU A 625 -7.41 -26.16 32.39
N PHE A 626 -6.92 -25.10 31.77
CA PHE A 626 -7.71 -23.92 31.40
C PHE A 626 -7.99 -23.86 29.89
N ARG A 627 -8.88 -24.73 29.38
CA ARG A 627 -9.13 -24.89 27.92
C ARG A 627 -10.33 -24.13 27.36
N ARG A 628 -11.16 -23.51 28.20
CA ARG A 628 -12.35 -22.78 27.72
C ARG A 628 -11.92 -21.48 27.02
N PRO A 629 -12.53 -21.09 25.88
CA PRO A 629 -12.16 -19.87 25.16
C PRO A 629 -12.13 -18.61 26.02
N GLU A 630 -13.10 -18.47 26.92
CA GLU A 630 -13.23 -17.35 27.83
C GLU A 630 -12.07 -17.29 28.83
N THR A 631 -11.66 -18.44 29.35
CA THR A 631 -10.53 -18.53 30.30
C THR A 631 -9.19 -18.31 29.61
N ILE A 632 -8.98 -18.89 28.41
CA ILE A 632 -7.75 -18.67 27.63
C ILE A 632 -7.58 -17.19 27.32
N ARG A 633 -8.66 -16.55 26.86
CA ARG A 633 -8.68 -15.12 26.61
C ARG A 633 -8.30 -14.35 27.87
N LYS A 634 -8.88 -14.71 29.02
CA LYS A 634 -8.58 -14.05 30.30
C LYS A 634 -7.12 -14.19 30.74
N LEU A 635 -6.53 -15.37 30.55
CA LEU A 635 -5.12 -15.63 30.87
C LEU A 635 -4.13 -14.98 29.88
N ASN A 636 -4.62 -14.48 28.74
CA ASN A 636 -3.84 -13.75 27.75
C ASN A 636 -3.99 -12.22 27.86
N GLU A 637 -4.86 -11.71 28.73
CA GLU A 637 -4.99 -10.28 28.99
C GLU A 637 -3.71 -9.71 29.61
N ALA A 638 -3.27 -8.55 29.11
CA ALA A 638 -2.13 -7.85 29.69
C ALA A 638 -2.54 -7.14 30.98
N GLU A 639 -1.63 -7.05 31.93
CA GLU A 639 -1.79 -6.15 33.09
C GLU A 639 -0.44 -5.49 33.39
N PRO A 640 -0.14 -4.38 32.69
CA PRO A 640 1.17 -3.72 32.77
C PRO A 640 1.53 -3.24 34.17
N ARG A 641 0.54 -2.87 35.00
CA ARG A 641 0.78 -2.39 36.37
C ARG A 641 1.45 -3.44 37.25
N TRP A 642 1.19 -4.71 36.96
CA TRP A 642 1.70 -5.84 37.73
C TRP A 642 2.69 -6.70 36.93
N GLY A 643 3.13 -6.23 35.75
CA GLY A 643 4.12 -6.91 34.92
C GLY A 643 3.60 -8.17 34.21
N ILE A 644 2.28 -8.31 34.02
CA ILE A 644 1.70 -9.44 33.28
C ILE A 644 1.75 -9.13 31.77
N PRO A 645 2.49 -9.90 30.96
CA PRO A 645 2.58 -9.67 29.53
C PRO A 645 1.32 -10.17 28.78
N PRO A 646 0.96 -9.56 27.64
CA PRO A 646 -0.10 -10.08 26.79
C PRO A 646 0.25 -11.47 26.24
N ASN A 647 -0.76 -12.28 25.94
CA ASN A 647 -0.62 -13.60 25.33
C ASN A 647 0.26 -14.58 26.15
N LEU A 648 0.28 -14.44 27.48
CA LEU A 648 1.10 -15.25 28.36
C LEU A 648 0.78 -16.76 28.21
N HIS A 649 -0.50 -17.14 28.27
CA HIS A 649 -0.92 -18.54 28.13
C HIS A 649 -0.49 -19.12 26.78
N ASP A 650 -0.73 -18.42 25.68
CA ASP A 650 -0.40 -18.91 24.34
C ASP A 650 1.11 -18.95 24.09
N THR A 651 1.86 -18.03 24.68
CA THR A 651 3.32 -18.06 24.65
C THR A 651 3.87 -19.28 25.40
N ILE A 652 3.34 -19.60 26.58
CA ILE A 652 3.70 -20.81 27.33
C ILE A 652 3.35 -22.06 26.52
N ARG A 653 2.15 -22.10 25.92
CA ARG A 653 1.71 -23.20 25.07
C ARG A 653 2.64 -23.43 23.88
N ARG A 654 3.01 -22.38 23.14
CA ARG A 654 3.96 -22.46 22.02
C ARG A 654 5.33 -22.96 22.47
N ASN A 655 5.82 -22.47 23.61
CA ASN A 655 7.08 -22.92 24.19
C ASN A 655 7.07 -24.42 24.56
N LEU A 656 5.96 -24.93 25.11
CA LEU A 656 5.78 -26.37 25.39
C LEU A 656 5.63 -27.21 24.11
N ALA A 657 5.06 -26.63 23.06
CA ALA A 657 4.89 -27.29 21.77
C ALA A 657 6.19 -27.37 20.96
N HIS A 658 7.13 -26.45 21.21
CA HIS A 658 8.35 -26.31 20.43
C HIS A 658 9.27 -27.54 20.52
N SER A 659 9.69 -28.05 19.36
CA SER A 659 10.46 -29.31 19.27
C SER A 659 11.82 -29.25 19.97
N ALA A 660 12.48 -28.08 19.99
CA ALA A 660 13.77 -27.91 20.67
C ALA A 660 13.64 -28.04 22.20
N ASN A 661 12.59 -27.46 22.78
CA ASN A 661 12.34 -27.52 24.23
C ASN A 661 11.99 -28.94 24.66
N ARG A 662 11.22 -29.67 23.84
CA ARG A 662 10.92 -31.09 24.06
C ARG A 662 12.18 -31.95 24.03
N ARG A 663 13.08 -31.73 23.07
CA ARG A 663 14.38 -32.43 23.02
C ARG A 663 15.24 -32.13 24.25
N MET A 664 15.25 -30.88 24.71
CA MET A 664 15.99 -30.49 25.92
C MET A 664 15.45 -31.19 27.16
N LEU A 665 14.13 -31.28 27.31
CA LEU A 665 13.48 -31.97 28.43
C LEU A 665 13.76 -33.49 28.41
N GLU A 666 13.65 -34.14 27.25
CA GLU A 666 13.97 -35.57 27.13
C GLU A 666 15.44 -35.85 27.42
N LYS A 667 16.34 -34.99 26.94
CA LYS A 667 17.77 -35.09 27.27
C LYS A 667 17.98 -34.97 28.79
N ALA A 668 17.39 -33.97 29.43
CA ALA A 668 17.48 -33.76 30.88
C ALA A 668 16.94 -34.97 31.67
N ARG A 669 15.86 -35.60 31.21
CA ARG A 669 15.29 -36.82 31.81
C ARG A 669 16.23 -38.03 31.67
N LEU A 670 16.83 -38.22 30.49
CA LEU A 670 17.82 -39.28 30.27
C LEU A 670 19.09 -39.06 31.11
N ASP A 671 19.52 -37.81 31.26
CA ASP A 671 20.69 -37.43 32.08
C ASP A 671 20.41 -37.67 33.56
N TYR A 672 19.21 -37.36 34.04
CA TYR A 672 18.75 -37.67 35.40
C TYR A 672 18.88 -39.15 35.75
N HIS A 673 18.31 -40.03 34.92
CA HIS A 673 18.36 -41.48 35.18
C HIS A 673 19.79 -42.02 35.16
N ARG A 674 20.66 -41.45 34.31
CA ARG A 674 22.10 -41.81 34.27
C ARG A 674 22.86 -41.36 35.52
N GLN A 675 22.48 -40.23 36.12
CA GLN A 675 23.16 -39.67 37.29
C GLN A 675 22.62 -40.15 38.65
N LEU A 676 21.50 -40.90 38.68
CA LEU A 676 20.91 -41.43 39.92
C LEU A 676 21.91 -42.14 40.86
N PRO A 677 22.81 -43.03 40.37
CA PRO A 677 23.80 -43.66 41.25
C PRO A 677 24.79 -42.66 41.85
N ALA A 678 25.16 -41.62 41.10
CA ALA A 678 26.08 -40.57 41.55
C ALA A 678 25.40 -39.62 42.57
N PHE A 679 24.10 -39.37 42.45
CA PHE A 679 23.35 -38.66 43.49
C PHE A 679 23.28 -39.46 44.79
N ALA A 680 23.06 -40.78 44.69
CA ALA A 680 22.99 -41.66 45.86
C ALA A 680 24.32 -41.73 46.61
N SER A 681 25.45 -41.90 45.89
CA SER A 681 26.79 -41.97 46.51
C SER A 681 27.16 -40.69 47.27
N GLN A 682 26.63 -39.53 46.85
CA GLN A 682 26.84 -38.23 47.48
C GLN A 682 25.75 -37.84 48.52
N ARG A 683 24.88 -38.79 48.90
CA ARG A 683 23.73 -38.59 49.83
C ARG A 683 22.73 -37.51 49.37
N LEU A 684 22.62 -37.28 48.06
CA LEU A 684 21.72 -36.30 47.45
C LEU A 684 20.34 -36.86 47.10
N VAL A 685 19.93 -37.99 47.70
CA VAL A 685 18.61 -38.62 47.46
C VAL A 685 17.74 -38.55 48.72
N GLU A 686 18.28 -39.01 49.85
CA GLU A 686 17.51 -39.16 51.11
C GLU A 686 17.60 -37.91 52.02
N THR A 687 18.63 -37.09 51.86
CA THR A 687 18.86 -35.92 52.73
C THR A 687 17.98 -34.75 52.32
N PRO A 688 17.24 -34.08 53.22
CA PRO A 688 16.52 -32.85 52.88
C PRO A 688 17.45 -31.76 52.33
N PRO A 689 17.05 -30.99 51.30
CA PRO A 689 15.72 -30.95 50.65
C PRO A 689 15.56 -31.89 49.43
N TYR A 690 16.54 -32.74 49.14
CA TYR A 690 16.62 -33.48 47.87
C TYR A 690 15.47 -34.45 47.58
N PRO A 691 14.82 -35.12 48.55
CA PRO A 691 13.61 -35.91 48.27
C PRO A 691 12.52 -35.11 47.56
N ALA A 692 12.33 -33.83 47.91
CA ALA A 692 11.34 -32.96 47.27
C ALA A 692 11.71 -32.64 45.81
N PHE A 693 13.00 -32.53 45.50
CA PHE A 693 13.49 -32.29 44.15
C PHE A 693 13.27 -33.51 43.26
N HIS A 694 13.59 -34.70 43.77
CA HIS A 694 13.31 -35.95 43.08
C HIS A 694 11.81 -36.15 42.82
N ALA A 695 10.96 -35.84 43.82
CA ALA A 695 9.51 -35.89 43.67
C ALA A 695 9.01 -34.91 42.58
N ALA A 696 9.55 -33.68 42.54
CA ALA A 696 9.20 -32.71 41.50
C ALA A 696 9.56 -33.20 40.09
N ILE A 697 10.72 -33.84 39.93
CA ILE A 697 11.16 -34.44 38.65
C ILE A 697 10.24 -35.59 38.23
N GLN A 698 9.89 -36.48 39.16
CA GLN A 698 8.99 -37.61 38.89
C GLN A 698 7.59 -37.14 38.50
N ARG A 699 7.00 -36.19 39.26
CA ARG A 699 5.70 -35.61 38.92
C ARG A 699 5.68 -34.95 37.55
N ALA A 700 6.74 -34.23 37.19
CA ALA A 700 6.85 -33.61 35.87
C ALA A 700 6.86 -34.65 34.74
N ALA A 701 7.51 -35.81 34.95
CA ALA A 701 7.51 -36.91 34.00
C ALA A 701 6.10 -37.52 33.85
N GLU A 702 5.42 -37.80 34.97
CA GLU A 702 4.05 -38.33 34.98
C GLU A 702 3.05 -37.38 34.30
N SER A 703 3.12 -36.09 34.63
CA SER A 703 2.35 -35.04 33.96
C SER A 703 2.66 -34.95 32.48
N GLY A 704 3.93 -35.08 32.09
CA GLY A 704 4.38 -35.12 30.70
C GLY A 704 3.73 -36.25 29.92
N GLU A 705 3.78 -37.48 30.43
CA GLU A 705 3.17 -38.64 29.80
C GLU A 705 1.65 -38.50 29.67
N ARG A 706 0.99 -37.99 30.72
CA ARG A 706 -0.47 -37.84 30.74
C ARG A 706 -0.99 -36.68 29.90
N LEU A 707 -0.35 -35.51 29.98
CA LEU A 707 -0.92 -34.24 29.49
C LEU A 707 -0.34 -33.79 28.15
N LEU A 708 0.91 -34.12 27.83
CA LEU A 708 1.58 -33.72 26.59
C LEU A 708 0.90 -34.26 25.30
N PRO A 709 0.34 -35.49 25.26
CA PRO A 709 -0.41 -35.96 24.10
C PRO A 709 -1.64 -35.09 23.77
N HIS A 710 -2.28 -34.50 24.77
CA HIS A 710 -3.43 -33.62 24.57
C HIS A 710 -3.05 -32.27 23.95
N LEU A 711 -1.77 -31.90 23.93
CA LEU A 711 -1.27 -30.76 23.17
C LEU A 711 -1.08 -31.09 21.68
N LYS A 712 -0.77 -32.36 21.33
CA LYS A 712 -0.44 -32.82 19.96
C LYS A 712 -1.63 -32.92 19.00
N ALA A 713 -2.85 -33.11 19.52
CA ALA A 713 -4.04 -33.36 18.70
C ALA A 713 -4.53 -32.13 17.89
N THR A 714 -3.86 -30.99 18.01
CA THR A 714 -4.35 -29.71 17.47
C THR A 714 -3.32 -28.95 16.64
N ASP A 715 -2.13 -29.49 16.37
CA ASP A 715 -0.99 -28.72 15.83
C ASP A 715 -1.21 -28.16 14.41
N VAL A 716 -1.91 -28.85 13.50
CA VAL A 716 -2.16 -28.30 12.15
C VAL A 716 -3.30 -27.27 12.14
N LYS A 717 -4.38 -27.53 12.89
CA LYS A 717 -5.51 -26.60 12.99
C LYS A 717 -5.16 -25.37 13.83
N VAL A 718 -4.25 -25.50 14.80
CA VAL A 718 -3.77 -24.39 15.63
C VAL A 718 -2.69 -23.62 14.93
N ALA A 719 -1.75 -24.22 14.20
CA ALA A 719 -0.84 -23.44 13.35
C ALA A 719 -1.58 -22.66 12.25
N ILE A 720 -2.64 -23.25 11.66
CA ILE A 720 -3.53 -22.55 10.71
C ILE A 720 -4.37 -21.49 11.44
N LYS A 721 -4.83 -21.77 12.66
CA LYS A 721 -5.58 -20.80 13.47
C LYS A 721 -4.68 -19.66 13.93
N ASP A 722 -3.43 -19.91 14.31
CA ASP A 722 -2.45 -18.92 14.76
C ASP A 722 -1.96 -18.09 13.58
N ALA A 723 -1.76 -18.69 12.39
CA ALA A 723 -1.51 -17.92 11.16
C ALA A 723 -2.73 -17.09 10.75
N ARG A 724 -3.95 -17.60 11.00
CA ARG A 724 -5.19 -16.88 10.78
C ARG A 724 -5.43 -15.82 11.84
N ASP A 725 -5.04 -16.02 13.10
CA ASP A 725 -5.22 -15.13 14.24
C ASP A 725 -4.12 -14.06 14.24
N GLU A 726 -2.90 -14.36 13.77
CA GLU A 726 -1.84 -13.36 13.47
C GLU A 726 -2.18 -12.57 12.20
N GLY A 727 -2.72 -13.24 11.18
CA GLY A 727 -3.27 -12.60 9.99
C GLY A 727 -4.48 -11.72 10.32
N ASP A 728 -5.36 -12.21 11.18
CA ASP A 728 -6.53 -11.50 11.67
C ASP A 728 -6.10 -10.39 12.63
N ALA A 729 -5.06 -10.54 13.45
CA ALA A 729 -4.45 -9.51 14.32
C ALA A 729 -3.66 -8.44 13.52
N ALA A 730 -3.03 -8.80 12.41
CA ALA A 730 -2.43 -7.85 11.47
C ALA A 730 -3.51 -7.08 10.69
N LEU A 731 -4.53 -7.80 10.21
CA LEU A 731 -5.76 -7.22 9.68
C LEU A 731 -6.50 -6.43 10.77
N TYR A 732 -6.37 -6.80 12.04
CA TYR A 732 -7.00 -6.15 13.18
C TYR A 732 -6.29 -4.88 13.56
N ARG A 733 -4.96 -4.87 13.57
CA ARG A 733 -4.15 -3.66 13.72
C ARG A 733 -4.42 -2.71 12.56
N ALA A 734 -4.48 -3.23 11.33
CA ALA A 734 -4.88 -2.44 10.17
C ALA A 734 -6.33 -1.91 10.32
N LYS A 735 -7.26 -2.74 10.81
CA LYS A 735 -8.63 -2.33 11.13
C LYS A 735 -8.65 -1.33 12.27
N SER A 736 -7.86 -1.45 13.33
CA SER A 736 -7.84 -0.51 14.45
C SER A 736 -7.25 0.83 14.05
N TYR A 737 -6.28 0.86 13.12
CA TYR A 737 -5.85 2.11 12.47
C TYR A 737 -6.98 2.72 11.64
N VAL A 738 -7.76 1.91 10.91
CA VAL A 738 -8.94 2.38 10.16
C VAL A 738 -10.09 2.80 11.09
N THR A 739 -10.31 2.11 12.20
CA THR A 739 -11.37 2.37 13.19
C THR A 739 -11.01 3.56 14.07
N ALA A 740 -9.75 3.74 14.46
CA ALA A 740 -9.26 4.96 15.10
C ALA A 740 -9.34 6.13 14.13
N TRP A 741 -8.95 5.94 12.87
CA TRP A 741 -9.14 6.95 11.83
C TRP A 741 -10.62 7.29 11.60
N ILE A 742 -11.53 6.31 11.59
CA ILE A 742 -12.99 6.52 11.48
C ILE A 742 -13.55 7.17 12.77
N GLY A 743 -13.03 6.80 13.93
CA GLY A 743 -13.40 7.34 15.23
C GLY A 743 -13.06 8.82 15.37
N ASP A 744 -11.88 9.22 14.88
CA ASP A 744 -11.39 10.60 14.91
C ASP A 744 -11.73 11.39 13.62
N ALA A 745 -12.18 10.72 12.55
CA ALA A 745 -12.52 11.36 11.28
C ALA A 745 -13.76 12.24 11.45
N LYS A 746 -13.58 13.53 11.18
CA LYS A 746 -14.66 14.50 11.07
C LYS A 746 -15.28 14.40 9.68
N ILE A 747 -16.56 14.04 9.56
CA ILE A 747 -17.28 13.95 8.26
C ILE A 747 -17.36 15.34 7.61
N ARG A 748 -17.53 16.37 8.44
CA ARG A 748 -17.69 17.78 8.04
C ARG A 748 -17.40 18.63 9.26
N GLN A 749 -16.81 19.82 9.10
CA GLN A 749 -16.78 20.84 10.17
C GLN A 749 -17.89 21.86 9.89
N PRO A 750 -19.07 21.80 10.55
CA PRO A 750 -19.97 22.93 10.58
C PRO A 750 -19.36 24.05 11.45
N ARG A 751 -19.57 25.31 11.05
CA ARG A 751 -19.33 26.51 11.88
C ARG A 751 -17.89 26.72 12.38
N GLU A 752 -16.90 26.61 11.50
CA GLU A 752 -15.50 26.95 11.83
C GLU A 752 -14.93 26.18 13.04
N GLY A 753 -15.54 25.03 13.40
CA GLY A 753 -15.11 24.20 14.53
C GLY A 753 -15.70 24.60 15.90
N GLN A 754 -16.75 25.43 15.95
CA GLN A 754 -17.43 25.80 17.20
C GLN A 754 -18.55 24.82 17.56
N SER A 755 -18.63 24.43 18.84
CA SER A 755 -19.69 23.58 19.40
C SER A 755 -21.03 24.29 19.53
N LEU A 756 -22.14 23.53 19.50
CA LEU A 756 -23.47 24.12 19.77
C LEU A 756 -23.68 24.42 21.25
N ILE A 757 -23.06 23.66 22.16
CA ILE A 757 -23.14 23.92 23.59
C ILE A 757 -22.25 25.13 23.94
N THR A 758 -22.87 26.17 24.49
CA THR A 758 -22.19 27.44 24.78
C THR A 758 -21.53 27.45 26.17
N PRO A 759 -20.45 28.22 26.40
CA PRO A 759 -19.81 28.32 27.72
C PRO A 759 -20.76 28.72 28.87
N PRO A 760 -21.76 29.62 28.70
CA PRO A 760 -22.77 29.87 29.72
C PRO A 760 -23.60 28.62 30.10
N GLN A 761 -23.92 27.76 29.14
CA GLN A 761 -24.65 26.51 29.40
C GLN A 761 -23.77 25.50 30.15
N VAL A 762 -22.47 25.43 29.84
CA VAL A 762 -21.51 24.60 30.58
C VAL A 762 -21.41 25.06 32.04
N ARG A 763 -21.34 26.38 32.28
CA ARG A 763 -21.33 26.93 33.66
C ARG A 763 -22.62 26.60 34.41
N ARG A 764 -23.78 26.78 33.78
CA ARG A 764 -25.08 26.41 34.37
C ARG A 764 -25.17 24.91 34.65
N LEU A 765 -24.62 24.07 33.76
CA LEU A 765 -24.61 22.63 33.95
C LEU A 765 -23.74 22.23 35.16
N ARG A 766 -22.56 22.84 35.32
CA ARG A 766 -21.66 22.63 36.47
C ARG A 766 -22.36 22.82 37.82
N GLU A 767 -23.24 23.80 37.93
CA GLU A 767 -24.01 24.07 39.17
C GLU A 767 -24.99 22.95 39.51
N MET A 768 -25.39 22.12 38.53
CA MET A 768 -26.35 21.02 38.71
C MET A 768 -25.68 19.67 39.01
N LEU A 769 -24.39 19.53 38.70
CA LEU A 769 -23.64 18.27 38.79
C LEU A 769 -23.23 17.92 40.22
N ARG A 770 -23.22 16.61 40.53
CA ARG A 770 -22.72 16.04 41.78
C ARG A 770 -21.78 14.88 41.48
N PRO A 771 -20.75 14.64 42.32
CA PRO A 771 -19.87 13.48 42.16
C PRO A 771 -20.68 12.18 41.98
N GLY A 772 -20.33 11.41 40.95
CA GLY A 772 -21.05 10.19 40.56
C GLY A 772 -22.13 10.38 39.50
N ASP A 773 -22.39 11.59 39.02
CA ASP A 773 -23.31 11.78 37.89
C ASP A 773 -22.74 11.15 36.60
N ILE A 774 -23.59 10.43 35.86
CA ILE A 774 -23.26 9.83 34.57
C ILE A 774 -23.65 10.81 33.46
N LEU A 775 -22.69 11.11 32.59
CA LEU A 775 -22.84 12.03 31.48
C LEU A 775 -22.96 11.21 30.19
N VAL A 776 -23.88 11.59 29.31
CA VAL A 776 -23.88 11.13 27.91
C VAL A 776 -23.81 12.34 27.00
N GLU A 777 -22.99 12.25 25.96
CA GLU A 777 -22.74 13.37 25.07
C GLU A 777 -22.69 12.95 23.60
N ARG A 778 -22.92 13.92 22.74
CA ARG A 778 -22.92 13.76 21.29
C ARG A 778 -22.20 14.92 20.63
N ARG A 779 -21.38 14.58 19.62
CA ARG A 779 -20.72 15.51 18.70
C ARG A 779 -21.11 15.11 17.27
N ASN A 780 -21.89 15.93 16.57
CA ASN A 780 -22.53 15.61 15.30
C ASN A 780 -21.53 15.35 14.16
N TRP A 781 -20.36 15.98 14.20
CA TRP A 781 -19.37 15.95 13.12
C TRP A 781 -18.48 14.70 13.07
N PHE A 782 -18.53 13.81 14.04
CA PHE A 782 -17.70 12.60 14.02
C PHE A 782 -18.31 11.46 13.18
N LEU A 783 -17.46 10.78 12.42
CA LEU A 783 -17.84 9.67 11.55
C LEU A 783 -18.27 8.42 12.33
N SER A 784 -17.84 8.27 13.59
CA SER A 784 -18.26 7.22 14.52
C SER A 784 -19.79 7.15 14.72
N ASN A 785 -20.51 8.28 14.60
CA ASN A 785 -21.97 8.35 14.74
C ASN A 785 -22.74 7.48 13.72
N ALA A 786 -22.14 7.20 12.56
CA ALA A 786 -22.76 6.36 11.53
C ALA A 786 -22.73 4.86 11.87
N PHE A 787 -21.90 4.46 12.83
CA PHE A 787 -21.58 3.06 13.14
C PHE A 787 -22.02 2.63 14.55
N LEU A 788 -22.39 3.58 15.40
CA LEU A 788 -22.92 3.32 16.75
C LEU A 788 -24.45 3.33 16.75
N PRO A 789 -25.09 2.45 17.54
CA PRO A 789 -26.56 2.37 17.59
C PRO A 789 -27.17 3.57 18.34
N GLY A 790 -28.07 4.29 17.66
CA GLY A 790 -28.89 5.36 18.24
C GLY A 790 -28.22 6.73 18.35
N PHE A 791 -28.87 7.66 19.04
CA PHE A 791 -28.46 9.06 19.10
C PHE A 791 -27.24 9.34 19.98
N TRP A 792 -27.00 8.54 21.03
CA TRP A 792 -25.95 8.79 22.03
C TRP A 792 -24.71 7.91 21.78
N PRO A 793 -23.59 8.49 21.30
CA PRO A 793 -22.38 7.72 20.98
C PRO A 793 -21.43 7.53 22.18
N HIS A 794 -21.47 8.40 23.19
CA HIS A 794 -20.44 8.47 24.24
C HIS A 794 -21.03 8.61 25.64
N ALA A 795 -20.30 8.11 26.64
CA ALA A 795 -20.63 8.24 28.06
C ALA A 795 -19.38 8.54 28.89
N ALA A 796 -19.53 9.33 29.95
CA ALA A 796 -18.46 9.72 30.86
C ALA A 796 -18.96 9.76 32.31
N LEU A 797 -18.03 9.77 33.26
CA LEU A 797 -18.34 9.83 34.69
C LEU A 797 -17.84 11.15 35.29
N TYR A 798 -18.73 11.91 35.92
CA TYR A 798 -18.35 13.10 36.67
C TYR A 798 -17.83 12.70 38.05
N THR A 799 -16.54 12.93 38.31
CA THR A 799 -15.88 12.55 39.57
C THR A 799 -15.98 13.63 40.64
N GLY A 800 -16.32 14.86 40.25
CA GLY A 800 -16.25 16.04 41.12
C GLY A 800 -14.86 16.69 41.12
N SER A 801 -14.75 17.80 41.82
CA SER A 801 -13.49 18.56 41.99
C SER A 801 -12.54 17.88 42.99
N ALA A 802 -11.27 18.29 43.00
CA ALA A 802 -10.31 17.84 44.00
C ALA A 802 -10.76 18.13 45.45
N ALA A 803 -11.53 19.20 45.67
CA ALA A 803 -12.13 19.51 46.97
C ALA A 803 -13.24 18.50 47.34
N ASP A 804 -14.02 18.06 46.36
CA ASP A 804 -15.06 17.03 46.56
C ASP A 804 -14.42 15.69 46.93
N LEU A 805 -13.40 15.26 46.18
CA LEU A 805 -12.70 14.00 46.44
C LEU A 805 -12.03 13.98 47.82
N ARG A 806 -11.45 15.11 48.27
CA ARG A 806 -10.91 15.26 49.64
C ARG A 806 -12.01 15.15 50.70
N ARG A 807 -13.17 15.79 50.49
CA ARG A 807 -14.31 15.66 51.40
C ARG A 807 -14.84 14.22 51.47
N MET A 808 -14.68 13.46 50.40
CA MET A 808 -15.01 12.03 50.34
C MET A 808 -13.88 11.11 50.83
N GLY A 809 -12.72 11.65 51.22
CA GLY A 809 -11.55 10.87 51.67
C GLY A 809 -10.88 10.01 50.59
N LEU A 810 -11.10 10.33 49.31
CA LEU A 810 -10.58 9.57 48.17
C LEU A 810 -9.13 9.91 47.82
N ASP A 811 -8.60 11.03 48.32
CA ASP A 811 -7.20 11.43 48.13
C ASP A 811 -6.19 10.45 48.77
N GLN A 812 -6.63 9.66 49.75
CA GLN A 812 -5.84 8.62 50.40
C GLN A 812 -6.11 7.20 49.88
N ASP A 813 -7.11 7.01 49.01
CA ASP A 813 -7.43 5.68 48.48
C ASP A 813 -6.28 5.16 47.61
N PRO A 814 -5.81 3.91 47.80
CA PRO A 814 -4.68 3.35 47.06
C PRO A 814 -4.90 3.28 45.53
N ARG A 815 -6.16 3.28 45.07
CA ARG A 815 -6.51 3.29 43.64
C ARG A 815 -6.46 4.70 43.03
N VAL A 816 -6.66 5.73 43.84
CA VAL A 816 -6.71 7.14 43.44
C VAL A 816 -5.33 7.80 43.55
N ARG A 817 -4.61 7.51 44.64
CA ARG A 817 -3.29 8.09 44.97
C ARG A 817 -2.27 8.08 43.82
N PRO A 818 -2.12 7.00 43.02
CA PRO A 818 -1.18 6.99 41.89
C PRO A 818 -1.48 8.02 40.81
N HIS A 819 -2.74 8.46 40.71
CA HIS A 819 -3.24 9.36 39.68
C HIS A 819 -3.51 10.78 40.20
N TRP A 820 -3.36 11.00 41.50
CA TRP A 820 -3.73 12.24 42.18
C TRP A 820 -3.05 13.47 41.58
N GLU A 821 -1.72 13.40 41.35
CA GLU A 821 -0.97 14.52 40.77
C GLU A 821 -1.44 14.86 39.35
N LYS A 822 -1.83 13.86 38.56
CA LYS A 822 -2.36 14.06 37.22
C LYS A 822 -3.76 14.69 37.27
N PHE A 823 -4.59 14.25 38.22
CA PHE A 823 -5.97 14.70 38.38
C PHE A 823 -6.09 16.16 38.87
N VAL A 824 -5.23 16.60 39.80
CA VAL A 824 -5.29 17.98 40.35
C VAL A 824 -4.75 19.05 39.41
N ARG A 825 -4.22 18.66 38.25
CA ARG A 825 -3.78 19.60 37.21
C ARG A 825 -5.00 20.25 36.54
N HIS A 826 -4.72 21.30 35.78
CA HIS A 826 -5.71 21.96 34.94
C HIS A 826 -5.44 21.62 33.47
N ASP A 827 -6.46 21.75 32.63
CA ASP A 827 -6.29 21.68 31.18
C ASP A 827 -5.49 22.89 30.64
N ASP A 828 -5.20 22.90 29.33
CA ASP A 828 -4.44 23.96 28.67
C ASP A 828 -5.10 25.36 28.80
N ALA A 829 -6.40 25.41 29.08
CA ALA A 829 -7.18 26.63 29.27
C ALA A 829 -7.35 27.01 30.76
N GLY A 830 -6.75 26.24 31.68
CA GLY A 830 -6.79 26.50 33.12
C GLY A 830 -8.05 26.01 33.83
N HIS A 831 -8.83 25.10 33.24
CA HIS A 831 -10.01 24.52 33.89
C HIS A 831 -9.65 23.25 34.68
N PRO A 832 -10.31 23.00 35.83
CA PRO A 832 -10.05 21.82 36.64
C PRO A 832 -10.55 20.54 35.95
N LEU A 833 -9.80 19.46 36.11
CA LEU A 833 -10.21 18.14 35.65
C LEU A 833 -11.24 17.58 36.65
N VAL A 834 -12.42 17.21 36.14
CA VAL A 834 -13.58 16.81 36.96
C VAL A 834 -14.37 15.64 36.36
N ILE A 835 -13.93 15.14 35.20
CA ILE A 835 -14.51 14.01 34.49
C ILE A 835 -13.43 12.95 34.31
N ILE A 836 -13.83 11.68 34.44
CA ILE A 836 -13.06 10.55 33.93
C ILE A 836 -13.84 9.91 32.78
N GLU A 837 -13.15 9.71 31.66
CA GLU A 837 -13.74 9.17 30.44
C GLU A 837 -12.75 8.30 29.68
N ALA A 838 -13.27 7.35 28.89
CA ALA A 838 -12.47 6.58 27.95
C ALA A 838 -12.71 7.12 26.54
N VAL A 839 -11.68 7.69 25.93
CA VAL A 839 -11.66 8.25 24.56
C VAL A 839 -10.49 7.66 23.79
N SER A 840 -10.25 8.01 22.52
CA SER A 840 -9.21 7.37 21.69
C SER A 840 -7.79 7.43 22.29
N GLU A 841 -7.51 8.43 23.14
CA GLU A 841 -6.29 8.58 23.94
C GLU A 841 -6.17 7.62 25.14
N GLY A 842 -7.25 6.88 25.45
CA GLY A 842 -7.38 5.97 26.60
C GLY A 842 -8.32 6.51 27.68
N VAL A 843 -8.21 5.95 28.88
CA VAL A 843 -8.94 6.44 30.06
C VAL A 843 -8.21 7.64 30.64
N ILE A 844 -8.76 8.83 30.44
CA ILE A 844 -8.16 10.11 30.80
C ILE A 844 -9.03 10.89 31.78
N PHE A 845 -8.44 11.96 32.33
CA PHE A 845 -9.16 12.98 33.07
C PHE A 845 -9.39 14.18 32.15
N ALA A 846 -10.60 14.72 32.17
CA ALA A 846 -10.99 15.85 31.33
C ALA A 846 -11.67 16.95 32.16
N SER A 847 -11.59 18.19 31.67
CA SER A 847 -12.41 19.29 32.16
C SER A 847 -13.83 19.18 31.58
N LEU A 848 -14.79 19.79 32.26
CA LEU A 848 -16.18 19.86 31.77
C LEU A 848 -16.25 20.64 30.44
N GLU A 849 -15.40 21.65 30.28
CA GLU A 849 -15.27 22.47 29.08
C GLU A 849 -14.72 21.68 27.89
N HIS A 850 -13.75 20.80 28.12
CA HIS A 850 -13.17 19.98 27.06
C HIS A 850 -14.11 18.85 26.61
N SER A 851 -14.73 18.16 27.58
CA SER A 851 -15.63 17.02 27.34
C SER A 851 -16.98 17.52 26.80
N ILE A 852 -17.81 18.15 27.66
CA ILE A 852 -19.16 18.59 27.31
C ILE A 852 -19.17 19.89 26.49
N GLY A 853 -18.28 20.83 26.81
CA GLY A 853 -18.23 22.12 26.11
C GLY A 853 -17.84 22.01 24.63
N GLY A 854 -17.20 20.91 24.23
CA GLY A 854 -16.95 20.56 22.83
C GLY A 854 -18.09 19.80 22.14
N GLY A 855 -19.24 19.63 22.81
CA GLY A 855 -20.39 18.84 22.36
C GLY A 855 -21.53 19.62 21.70
N ASP A 856 -22.45 18.89 21.07
CA ASP A 856 -23.68 19.43 20.49
C ASP A 856 -24.93 19.11 21.30
N ALA A 857 -24.94 17.96 21.96
CA ALA A 857 -25.96 17.58 22.91
C ALA A 857 -25.31 16.86 24.09
N ALA A 858 -25.87 17.05 25.28
CA ALA A 858 -25.40 16.42 26.50
C ALA A 858 -26.56 16.17 27.47
N ALA A 859 -26.58 15.03 28.14
CA ALA A 859 -27.54 14.73 29.19
C ALA A 859 -26.86 14.17 30.44
N VAL A 860 -27.48 14.42 31.59
CA VAL A 860 -26.99 14.04 32.92
C VAL A 860 -28.00 13.12 33.59
N MET A 861 -27.51 11.97 34.05
CA MET A 861 -28.26 10.99 34.81
C MET A 861 -27.58 10.75 36.15
N ARG A 862 -28.34 10.83 37.24
CA ARG A 862 -27.84 10.67 38.60
C ARG A 862 -28.18 9.29 39.17
N PRO A 863 -27.18 8.52 39.62
CA PRO A 863 -27.42 7.27 40.35
C PRO A 863 -28.12 7.52 41.70
N ARG A 864 -29.19 6.77 41.98
CA ARG A 864 -29.88 6.78 43.27
C ARG A 864 -29.21 5.80 44.24
N LEU A 865 -27.98 6.13 44.63
CA LEU A 865 -27.15 5.31 45.52
C LEU A 865 -26.73 6.11 46.78
N PRO A 866 -26.51 5.44 47.92
CA PRO A 866 -25.99 6.10 49.11
C PRO A 866 -24.55 6.60 48.88
N PRO A 867 -24.11 7.68 49.58
CA PRO A 867 -22.82 8.33 49.33
C PRO A 867 -21.60 7.40 49.36
N GLU A 868 -21.60 6.37 50.20
CA GLU A 868 -20.50 5.39 50.28
C GLU A 868 -20.34 4.57 49.01
N ARG A 869 -21.45 4.23 48.33
CA ARG A 869 -21.40 3.48 47.07
C ARG A 869 -20.95 4.37 45.91
N ILE A 870 -21.32 5.65 45.94
CA ILE A 870 -20.79 6.65 45.00
C ILE A 870 -19.27 6.82 45.18
N ARG A 871 -18.79 6.89 46.44
CA ARG A 871 -17.37 6.96 46.76
C ARG A 871 -16.60 5.78 46.18
N GLU A 872 -17.10 4.56 46.39
CA GLU A 872 -16.51 3.34 45.86
C GLU A 872 -16.51 3.30 44.33
N ALA A 873 -17.59 3.73 43.68
CA ALA A 873 -17.68 3.78 42.22
C ALA A 873 -16.64 4.72 41.59
N ILE A 874 -16.41 5.89 42.21
CA ILE A 874 -15.36 6.82 41.77
C ILE A 874 -13.98 6.18 41.96
N ALA A 875 -13.70 5.54 43.09
CA ALA A 875 -12.42 4.87 43.32
C ALA A 875 -12.15 3.74 42.31
N ARG A 876 -13.17 2.97 41.93
CA ARG A 876 -13.08 1.97 40.85
C ARG A 876 -12.80 2.60 39.50
N ALA A 877 -13.45 3.71 39.15
CA ALA A 877 -13.17 4.43 37.92
C ALA A 877 -11.69 4.89 37.87
N PHE A 878 -11.15 5.43 38.96
CA PHE A 878 -9.73 5.79 39.07
C PHE A 878 -8.79 4.59 38.91
N SER A 879 -9.20 3.39 39.35
CA SER A 879 -8.43 2.17 39.11
C SER A 879 -8.24 1.88 37.61
N HIS A 880 -9.05 2.46 36.73
CA HIS A 880 -8.94 2.29 35.28
C HIS A 880 -8.19 3.42 34.57
N ALA A 881 -7.83 4.50 35.26
CA ALA A 881 -7.10 5.62 34.66
C ALA A 881 -5.77 5.18 34.01
N GLY A 882 -5.55 5.65 32.79
CA GLY A 882 -4.38 5.32 31.96
C GLY A 882 -4.48 4.02 31.15
N LYS A 883 -5.58 3.26 31.25
CA LYS A 883 -5.81 2.10 30.36
C LYS A 883 -6.05 2.56 28.91
N PRO A 884 -5.53 1.85 27.90
CA PRO A 884 -5.80 2.16 26.50
C PRO A 884 -7.28 2.01 26.13
N TYR A 885 -7.70 2.68 25.06
CA TYR A 885 -9.08 2.59 24.56
C TYR A 885 -9.33 1.27 23.83
N ASP A 886 -10.51 0.70 24.02
CA ASP A 886 -10.92 -0.51 23.32
C ASP A 886 -11.69 -0.20 22.02
N PHE A 887 -10.98 -0.08 20.89
CA PHE A 887 -11.62 0.09 19.58
C PHE A 887 -12.43 -1.13 19.10
N GLU A 888 -12.41 -2.22 19.85
CA GLU A 888 -13.11 -3.46 19.53
C GLU A 888 -14.47 -3.60 20.21
N PHE A 889 -14.82 -2.69 21.13
CA PHE A 889 -16.08 -2.66 21.89
C PHE A 889 -16.37 -3.98 22.60
N ASP A 890 -15.34 -4.60 23.16
CA ASP A 890 -15.37 -5.91 23.77
C ASP A 890 -15.24 -5.84 25.29
N PHE A 891 -16.40 -5.82 25.95
CA PHE A 891 -16.58 -5.71 27.41
C PHE A 891 -15.95 -6.84 28.25
N PHE A 892 -15.29 -7.79 27.61
CA PHE A 892 -14.57 -8.87 28.28
C PHE A 892 -13.07 -8.58 28.42
N SER A 893 -12.52 -7.60 27.69
CA SER A 893 -11.14 -7.12 27.88
C SER A 893 -11.14 -6.17 29.07
N SER A 894 -10.28 -6.43 30.06
CA SER A 894 -10.10 -5.50 31.17
C SER A 894 -8.86 -4.62 31.00
N ASP A 895 -7.98 -4.92 30.05
CA ASP A 895 -6.73 -4.19 29.78
C ASP A 895 -6.98 -2.92 28.95
N LYS A 896 -8.11 -2.87 28.24
CA LYS A 896 -8.63 -1.71 27.50
C LYS A 896 -10.10 -1.49 27.84
N LEU A 897 -10.57 -0.26 27.70
CA LEU A 897 -11.95 0.10 28.04
C LEU A 897 -12.59 0.98 26.95
N VAL A 898 -13.88 0.78 26.71
CA VAL A 898 -14.74 1.77 26.04
C VAL A 898 -15.41 2.69 27.05
N CYS A 899 -15.93 3.81 26.55
CA CYS A 899 -16.54 4.87 27.36
C CYS A 899 -17.68 4.39 28.28
N THR A 900 -18.56 3.53 27.77
CA THR A 900 -19.65 2.95 28.56
C THR A 900 -19.20 1.81 29.46
N GLU A 901 -18.12 1.10 29.11
CA GLU A 901 -17.56 0.07 29.97
C GLU A 901 -16.92 0.67 31.22
N LEU A 902 -16.26 1.83 31.11
CA LEU A 902 -15.77 2.56 32.28
C LEU A 902 -16.89 2.84 33.29
N VAL A 903 -18.06 3.28 32.81
CA VAL A 903 -19.25 3.51 33.65
C VAL A 903 -19.80 2.20 34.22
N PHE A 904 -19.89 1.16 33.40
CA PHE A 904 -20.32 -0.18 33.82
C PHE A 904 -19.45 -0.73 34.96
N ARG A 905 -18.12 -0.68 34.80
CA ARG A 905 -17.14 -1.17 35.80
C ARG A 905 -17.13 -0.33 37.07
N ALA A 906 -17.30 0.99 36.94
CA ALA A 906 -17.39 1.89 38.10
C ALA A 906 -18.57 1.49 39.01
N TYR A 907 -19.73 1.19 38.42
CA TYR A 907 -20.95 0.84 39.14
C TYR A 907 -21.26 -0.67 39.20
N ASP A 908 -20.27 -1.53 38.95
CA ASP A 908 -20.47 -2.98 38.91
C ASP A 908 -21.05 -3.51 40.23
N GLY A 909 -22.19 -4.21 40.14
CA GLY A 909 -22.95 -4.71 41.29
C GLY A 909 -23.78 -3.66 42.05
N ASP A 910 -23.72 -2.37 41.69
CA ASP A 910 -24.53 -1.29 42.29
C ASP A 910 -25.71 -0.87 41.40
N LEU A 911 -25.48 -0.83 40.09
CA LEU A 911 -26.50 -0.54 39.08
C LEU A 911 -26.67 -1.76 38.18
N ASP A 912 -27.92 -2.08 37.84
CA ASP A 912 -28.20 -3.16 36.90
C ASP A 912 -28.23 -2.62 35.46
N PHE A 913 -27.25 -3.06 34.67
CA PHE A 913 -27.06 -2.62 33.30
C PHE A 913 -27.42 -3.75 32.31
N PRO A 914 -28.37 -3.51 31.38
CA PRO A 914 -28.72 -4.51 30.37
C PRO A 914 -27.60 -4.62 29.32
N LEU A 915 -26.86 -5.73 29.34
CA LEU A 915 -25.90 -6.06 28.28
C LEU A 915 -26.64 -6.59 27.05
N VAL A 916 -26.55 -5.86 25.94
CA VAL A 916 -27.15 -6.22 24.65
C VAL A 916 -26.11 -6.81 23.70
N LYS A 917 -26.55 -7.59 22.71
CA LYS A 917 -25.65 -8.18 21.72
C LYS A 917 -25.60 -7.31 20.47
N VAL A 918 -24.48 -6.65 20.20
CA VAL A 918 -24.23 -5.84 18.99
C VAL A 918 -23.11 -6.51 18.20
N LEU A 919 -23.36 -6.80 16.91
CA LEU A 919 -22.40 -7.46 16.00
C LEU A 919 -21.77 -8.75 16.57
N GLY A 920 -22.54 -9.53 17.33
CA GLY A 920 -22.06 -10.79 17.90
C GLY A 920 -21.43 -10.69 19.29
N ARG A 921 -21.17 -9.48 19.80
CA ARG A 921 -20.51 -9.21 21.09
C ARG A 921 -21.50 -8.63 22.10
N LYS A 922 -21.36 -8.98 23.38
CA LYS A 922 -22.13 -8.35 24.47
C LYS A 922 -21.50 -7.00 24.79
N THR A 923 -22.30 -5.94 24.80
CA THR A 923 -21.88 -4.56 25.04
C THR A 923 -23.02 -3.76 25.68
N MET A 924 -22.72 -2.57 26.19
CA MET A 924 -23.70 -1.60 26.69
C MET A 924 -23.53 -0.28 25.94
N PRO A 925 -24.29 -0.03 24.85
CA PRO A 925 -24.29 1.26 24.18
C PRO A 925 -24.79 2.37 25.11
N ALA A 926 -24.32 3.61 24.92
CA ALA A 926 -24.73 4.74 25.79
C ALA A 926 -26.25 5.00 25.71
N LEU A 927 -26.88 4.66 24.58
CA LEU A 927 -28.33 4.67 24.42
C LEU A 927 -29.06 3.81 25.47
N GLU A 928 -28.48 2.70 25.92
CA GLU A 928 -29.12 1.81 26.90
C GLU A 928 -29.13 2.43 28.30
N LEU A 929 -28.18 3.30 28.64
CA LEU A 929 -28.22 4.12 29.87
C LEU A 929 -29.40 5.08 29.85
N VAL A 930 -29.60 5.74 28.70
CA VAL A 930 -30.74 6.64 28.47
C VAL A 930 -32.06 5.87 28.50
N ARG A 931 -32.11 4.70 27.83
CA ARG A 931 -33.30 3.82 27.81
C ARG A 931 -33.68 3.40 29.23
N LYS A 932 -32.72 2.98 30.04
CA LYS A 932 -32.93 2.63 31.45
C LYS A 932 -33.50 3.81 32.24
N CYS A 933 -32.86 4.97 32.18
CA CYS A 933 -33.33 6.18 32.87
C CYS A 933 -34.77 6.56 32.46
N CYS A 934 -35.10 6.45 31.17
CA CYS A 934 -36.45 6.74 30.68
C CYS A 934 -37.49 5.72 31.15
N LEU A 935 -37.17 4.43 31.10
CA LEU A 935 -38.07 3.34 31.52
C LEU A 935 -38.33 3.35 33.03
N GLU A 936 -37.38 3.81 33.82
CA GLU A 936 -37.46 3.86 35.28
C GLU A 936 -38.07 5.15 35.82
N HIS A 937 -38.21 6.19 34.98
CA HIS A 937 -38.66 7.51 35.42
C HIS A 937 -40.00 7.45 36.17
N GLY A 938 -40.05 8.11 37.33
CA GLY A 938 -41.24 8.14 38.20
C GLY A 938 -41.51 6.86 39.00
N LYS A 939 -40.68 5.81 38.88
CA LYS A 939 -40.85 4.56 39.65
C LYS A 939 -40.08 4.60 40.98
N PRO A 940 -40.62 4.08 42.09
CA PRO A 940 -39.89 4.01 43.37
C PRO A 940 -38.54 3.28 43.27
N ALA A 941 -38.48 2.22 42.47
CA ALA A 941 -37.30 1.38 42.25
C ALA A 941 -36.32 1.93 41.19
N ALA A 942 -36.49 3.18 40.72
CA ALA A 942 -35.56 3.77 39.76
C ALA A 942 -34.14 3.84 40.32
N GLN A 943 -33.16 3.34 39.56
CA GLN A 943 -31.75 3.41 39.89
C GLN A 943 -31.07 4.65 39.31
N LEU A 944 -31.65 5.23 38.24
CA LEU A 944 -31.17 6.47 37.61
C LEU A 944 -32.26 7.57 37.61
N GLU A 945 -31.86 8.79 37.92
CA GLU A 945 -32.70 10.00 37.89
C GLU A 945 -32.23 10.97 36.81
N PHE A 946 -33.16 11.59 36.10
CA PHE A 946 -32.86 12.64 35.12
C PHE A 946 -32.51 13.96 35.82
N VAL A 947 -31.39 14.60 35.43
CA VAL A 947 -30.96 15.88 36.00
C VAL A 947 -31.06 17.02 34.99
N ALA A 948 -30.49 16.85 33.80
CA ALA A 948 -30.45 17.89 32.78
C ALA A 948 -30.28 17.31 31.38
N PHE A 949 -30.79 18.01 30.37
CA PHE A 949 -30.54 17.73 28.95
C PHE A 949 -30.37 19.04 28.18
N ILE A 950 -29.27 19.14 27.45
CA ILE A 950 -29.00 20.19 26.48
C ILE A 950 -29.13 19.56 25.09
N ASP A 951 -30.06 20.08 24.29
CA ASP A 951 -30.34 19.59 22.95
C ASP A 951 -29.85 20.61 21.92
N GLY A 952 -29.01 20.17 20.98
CA GLY A 952 -28.50 20.97 19.87
C GLY A 952 -29.36 20.79 18.62
N ASP A 953 -29.79 21.90 18.02
CA ASP A 953 -30.44 21.95 16.72
C ASP A 953 -29.43 22.42 15.68
N GLU A 954 -28.88 21.49 14.89
CA GLU A 954 -27.85 21.79 13.88
C GLU A 954 -28.34 22.74 12.79
N ARG A 955 -29.63 22.68 12.41
CA ARG A 955 -30.18 23.49 11.31
C ARG A 955 -30.29 24.96 11.70
N ARG A 956 -30.72 25.21 12.93
CA ARG A 956 -30.76 26.57 13.52
C ARG A 956 -29.40 26.95 14.11
N GLY A 957 -28.56 25.95 14.33
CA GLY A 957 -27.36 25.95 15.14
C GLY A 957 -27.54 26.76 16.43
N THR A 958 -28.51 26.33 17.20
CA THR A 958 -28.73 26.79 18.57
C THR A 958 -28.77 25.56 19.46
N SER A 959 -28.52 25.74 20.75
CA SER A 959 -28.73 24.71 21.75
C SER A 959 -29.53 25.28 22.89
N ALA A 960 -30.32 24.45 23.56
CA ALA A 960 -31.11 24.87 24.71
C ALA A 960 -31.26 23.73 25.71
N PHE A 961 -31.42 24.10 27.00
CA PHE A 961 -31.89 23.15 27.99
C PHE A 961 -33.32 22.72 27.64
N LYS A 962 -33.57 21.42 27.70
CA LYS A 962 -34.86 20.81 27.42
C LYS A 962 -35.33 19.95 28.60
N ASP A 963 -36.63 19.66 28.61
CA ASP A 963 -37.26 18.85 29.64
C ASP A 963 -37.07 17.34 29.40
N PHE A 964 -37.55 16.55 30.36
CA PHE A 964 -37.49 15.09 30.30
C PHE A 964 -38.24 14.51 29.08
N SER A 965 -39.34 15.14 28.66
CA SER A 965 -40.11 14.70 27.48
C SER A 965 -39.27 14.79 26.20
N ALA A 966 -38.54 15.89 26.02
CA ALA A 966 -37.60 16.02 24.91
C ALA A 966 -36.42 15.04 25.01
N PHE A 967 -35.90 14.79 26.22
CA PHE A 967 -34.87 13.79 26.46
C PHE A 967 -35.33 12.37 26.07
N GLN A 968 -36.56 11.99 26.42
CA GLN A 968 -37.13 10.69 26.09
C GLN A 968 -37.26 10.48 24.56
N LYS A 969 -37.56 11.54 23.81
CA LYS A 969 -37.61 11.49 22.33
C LYS A 969 -36.26 11.16 21.68
N THR A 970 -35.14 11.28 22.40
CA THR A 970 -33.83 10.91 21.87
C THR A 970 -33.65 9.40 21.67
N LEU A 971 -34.50 8.57 22.28
CA LEU A 971 -34.50 7.11 22.08
C LEU A 971 -34.84 6.69 20.65
N ASP A 972 -35.66 7.50 19.98
CA ASP A 972 -36.12 7.23 18.62
C ASP A 972 -35.30 7.99 17.56
N ARG A 973 -34.37 8.84 17.98
CA ARG A 973 -33.50 9.60 17.05
C ARG A 973 -32.42 8.68 16.47
N PRO A 974 -32.24 8.66 15.14
CA PRO A 974 -31.19 7.85 14.51
C PRO A 974 -29.79 8.41 14.80
N GLY A 975 -28.76 7.57 14.69
CA GLY A 975 -27.37 8.01 14.86
C GLY A 975 -26.91 9.07 13.84
N LEU A 976 -27.56 9.09 12.67
CA LEU A 976 -27.34 10.06 11.58
C LEU A 976 -28.44 11.13 11.50
N ASP A 977 -28.93 11.61 12.64
CA ASP A 977 -30.03 12.58 12.74
C ASP A 977 -29.82 13.88 11.91
N TRP A 978 -28.56 14.30 11.71
CA TRP A 978 -28.22 15.50 10.94
C TRP A 978 -28.36 15.33 9.41
N LEU A 979 -28.54 14.10 8.90
CA LEU A 979 -28.85 13.85 7.49
C LEU A 979 -30.32 14.05 7.15
N GLN A 980 -31.19 14.07 8.17
CA GLN A 980 -32.61 14.34 8.01
C GLN A 980 -32.85 15.84 7.93
#